data_AF-A0A853JIC8-F1
#
_entry.id   AF-A0A853JIC8-F1
#
_cell.length_a   1.000
_cell.length_b   1.000
_cell.length_c   1.000
_cell.angle_alpha   90.00
_cell.angle_beta   90.00
_cell.angle_gamma   90.00
#
_symmetry.space_group_name_H-M   'P 1'
#
loop_
_entity.id
_entity.type
_entity.pdbx_description
1 polymer ?
#
loop_
_entity_poly.entity_id
_entity_poly.type
_entity_poly.pdbx_seq_one_letter_code
_entity_poly.pdbx_strand_id
1 'polypeptide(L)'
;MNSFGSRRIPQRSGLWLAIGLGCALAAAPALAQDRRQFDLPPQEAAQAIRAAAEQSGLQIMAPEGDLRGVRTRAVHGDFDAIEAVRLMFEGTGLEVVASGDDTVTVRRPRAPAPQPRPIARAAALPDETVELGRIEVTGTRISRTGFDTLQAALVTSAEEIDRRGYTNIGQALEDTPGFGTSASSPVGAEQATLGIAQTFVNFFGLGSQRTLTLVNGRRFVSSNTVAGAGGAAAPGSQVDLNVIPAGLVDRVETVAIGGAPVYGSDAIAGTVNVILKEDFEGAQASVQYGITDRGDGESYSVRGLFGGNFADGRGNAVIGTEYHRQHGLRLSDRMPFRYDQVANPADTGPDDGIAARMVVDNLRYALFTEGGLHYDTQLAPILGFDLPGAVLPPIYTRGNYIYDSSGTPLQFGADGELVPYVPGRVVQEALGAPILTDGGDGIDPADHFGLLSPTERTIFNALGHFDLIPAVRAFVETTYVRTEGVEQSQLYQYAAPLLGGPALRFSADNPYLSDRSRAILAENGLDGFNLSRNLNDVVDRTPGETQLDLYRFVGGLKGDFQAFDDTWSWDLSYNYGRSESVSSETHIDPVRLLRAIDAVRDGSGNVVCASGGDCVPINLFGAGNASAEAIDYITDRGRAISLNTQKVLTGNLTGALPVGLAEPLQFNLGAERRTESGSFEPDATLQAGNVLVGTGVGSFAGIEGSYRTTEFYGEVVAPLIAESQELRFAKALSLEAAARHVDNSLAGSDLTWSAGARFAPRLPGWGDGLVLRGVYTHAIRSPAITELFLGSAPVSGSINDVCNAQNYNRGANPAVREANCRAALAAVGVDDPAAFASTTGAVSAFGTRSGNVDLMNETADSWSLGFVYQPTALPGFRLAMDWSEISLENGIQNLGIGALLAACYDSANFPNEPACANFERLTAEQAAAQPGPARTAGDIANGYRTGFVNTSTLDFSGLIGAAEYRFDLGAGSMRVGSKLSYTHRYEFVSQPGVPAQDNVGSVGVPEYRANLSTGYTRGDLELDLQALWTSSVVRDLNATEEDLPREANHIGDYWRFNATVGYWFGSHVKAQLAVNNLFDRKVPYAAQVGRSFGAYDPIGRTYLLRLSASF
;
A
#
# COMPACT_ATOMS: atom_id res chain seq x y z
N MET A 1 0.90 36.32 28.46
CA MET A 1 2.19 36.55 29.14
C MET A 1 2.32 35.53 30.27
N ASN A 2 3.40 34.76 30.21
CA ASN A 2 3.99 33.85 31.22
C ASN A 2 3.18 32.65 31.73
N SER A 3 3.41 31.48 31.12
CA SER A 3 3.69 30.19 31.79
C SER A 3 3.71 29.04 30.76
N PHE A 4 4.78 28.95 29.96
CA PHE A 4 5.09 27.74 29.18
C PHE A 4 6.16 26.94 29.93
N GLY A 5 5.77 25.77 30.44
CA GLY A 5 6.67 24.83 31.09
C GLY A 5 7.50 24.06 30.07
N SER A 6 8.82 24.14 30.20
CA SER A 6 9.80 23.44 29.36
C SER A 6 9.76 21.92 29.63
N ARG A 7 9.21 21.13 28.70
CA ARG A 7 9.53 19.69 28.60
C ARG A 7 10.88 19.54 27.89
N ARG A 8 11.80 18.83 28.55
CA ARG A 8 13.16 18.57 28.05
C ARG A 8 13.09 17.65 26.84
N ILE A 9 13.62 18.12 25.71
CA ILE A 9 13.93 17.33 24.52
C ILE A 9 15.07 16.35 24.87
N PRO A 10 14.94 15.04 24.60
CA PRO A 10 16.06 14.11 24.79
C PRO A 10 17.20 14.43 23.81
N GLN A 11 18.42 14.54 24.35
CA GLN A 11 19.65 15.02 23.70
C GLN A 11 20.18 14.16 22.52
N ARG A 12 19.41 13.23 21.97
CA ARG A 12 19.84 12.39 20.82
C ARG A 12 19.34 12.89 19.45
N SER A 13 18.40 13.83 19.41
CA SER A 13 17.83 14.38 18.15
C SER A 13 18.59 15.59 17.58
N GLY A 14 19.49 16.19 18.37
CA GLY A 14 20.22 17.40 17.99
C GLY A 14 21.43 17.19 17.06
N LEU A 15 21.88 15.94 16.87
CA LEU A 15 23.09 15.66 16.09
C LEU A 15 22.81 15.58 14.58
N TRP A 16 21.59 15.21 14.16
CA TRP A 16 21.25 15.03 12.74
C TRP A 16 20.82 16.33 12.05
N LEU A 17 20.17 17.26 12.77
CA LEU A 17 19.85 18.60 12.25
C LEU A 17 21.10 19.48 12.04
N ALA A 18 22.14 19.29 12.87
CA ALA A 18 23.40 20.02 12.72
C ALA A 18 24.27 19.51 11.56
N ILE A 19 24.14 18.23 11.18
CA ILE A 19 24.86 17.66 10.03
C ILE A 19 24.16 18.04 8.72
N GLY A 20 22.83 18.14 8.70
CA GLY A 20 22.05 18.61 7.54
C GLY A 20 22.24 20.10 7.20
N LEU A 21 22.42 20.97 8.21
CA LEU A 21 22.75 22.39 7.98
C LEU A 21 24.25 22.65 7.76
N GLY A 22 25.13 21.81 8.33
CA GLY A 22 26.58 21.97 8.22
C GLY A 22 27.13 21.65 6.83
N CYS A 23 26.53 20.71 6.09
CA CYS A 23 26.99 20.34 4.75
C CYS A 23 26.48 21.29 3.64
N ALA A 24 25.44 22.09 3.89
CA ALA A 24 24.95 23.09 2.93
C ALA A 24 25.71 24.44 2.99
N LEU A 25 26.56 24.65 4.01
CA LEU A 25 27.34 25.87 4.21
C LEU A 25 28.85 25.70 3.94
N ALA A 26 29.29 24.52 3.50
CA ALA A 26 30.61 24.33 2.89
C ALA A 26 30.49 24.36 1.36
N ALA A 27 29.88 25.42 0.82
CA ALA A 27 30.07 25.76 -0.57
C ALA A 27 31.56 26.03 -0.79
N ALA A 28 32.19 25.25 -1.65
CA ALA A 28 33.50 25.57 -2.21
C ALA A 28 33.52 27.04 -2.66
N PRO A 29 34.66 27.75 -2.55
CA PRO A 29 34.73 29.08 -3.13
C PRO A 29 34.39 28.93 -4.62
N ALA A 30 33.42 29.69 -5.10
CA ALA A 30 33.23 29.89 -6.53
C ALA A 30 34.62 30.17 -7.11
N LEU A 31 35.04 29.37 -8.09
CA LEU A 31 36.25 29.63 -8.87
C LEU A 31 36.05 31.00 -9.50
N ALA A 32 36.61 32.04 -8.87
CA ALA A 32 36.72 33.34 -9.45
C ALA A 32 37.62 33.19 -10.69
N GLN A 33 37.03 33.29 -11.89
CA GLN A 33 37.81 33.39 -13.11
C GLN A 33 38.66 34.67 -13.04
N ASP A 34 39.98 34.52 -13.09
CA ASP A 34 40.96 35.62 -13.03
C ASP A 34 40.77 36.56 -14.24
N ARG A 35 40.00 37.64 -14.08
CA ARG A 35 39.92 38.71 -15.08
C ARG A 35 41.28 39.42 -15.13
N ARG A 36 41.81 39.63 -16.34
CA ARG A 36 43.12 40.26 -16.57
C ARG A 36 42.96 41.46 -17.49
N GLN A 37 43.85 42.44 -17.35
CA GLN A 37 43.88 43.62 -18.21
C GLN A 37 44.51 43.25 -19.57
N PHE A 38 43.74 43.45 -20.64
CA PHE A 38 44.19 43.26 -22.01
C PHE A 38 44.39 44.60 -22.72
N ASP A 39 45.47 44.67 -23.51
CA ASP A 39 45.80 45.77 -24.42
C ASP A 39 46.32 45.17 -25.73
N LEU A 40 45.38 44.76 -26.59
CA LEU A 40 45.65 44.08 -27.86
C LEU A 40 45.29 45.03 -29.01
N PRO A 41 46.26 45.59 -29.75
CA PRO A 41 45.97 46.46 -30.89
C PRO A 41 45.52 45.66 -32.12
N PRO A 42 44.81 46.29 -33.08
CA PRO A 42 44.32 45.62 -34.27
C PRO A 42 45.48 45.31 -35.24
N GLN A 43 45.84 44.05 -35.35
CA GLN A 43 47.00 43.57 -36.11
C GLN A 43 46.72 42.25 -36.84
N GLU A 44 47.69 41.80 -37.65
CA GLU A 44 47.62 40.50 -38.34
C GLU A 44 47.39 39.37 -37.33
N ALA A 45 46.46 38.46 -37.63
CA ALA A 45 45.99 37.43 -36.70
C ALA A 45 47.11 36.54 -36.14
N ALA A 46 48.13 36.24 -36.95
CA ALA A 46 49.31 35.49 -36.51
C ALA A 46 50.15 36.23 -35.46
N GLN A 47 50.17 37.57 -35.48
CA GLN A 47 50.82 38.39 -34.45
C GLN A 47 49.89 38.59 -33.25
N ALA A 48 48.59 38.79 -33.50
CA ALA A 48 47.57 38.99 -32.49
C ALA A 48 47.44 37.78 -31.55
N ILE A 49 47.48 36.56 -32.07
CA ILE A 49 47.46 35.33 -31.27
C ILE A 49 48.65 35.25 -30.31
N ARG A 50 49.84 35.69 -30.72
CA ARG A 50 51.02 35.68 -29.83
C ARG A 50 50.85 36.70 -28.69
N ALA A 51 50.42 37.92 -29.01
CA ALA A 51 50.16 38.94 -28.00
C ALA A 51 49.04 38.54 -27.03
N ALA A 52 47.99 37.91 -27.55
CA ALA A 52 46.90 37.40 -26.74
C ALA A 52 47.35 36.24 -25.85
N ALA A 53 48.14 35.29 -26.35
CA ALA A 53 48.72 34.21 -25.53
C ALA A 53 49.63 34.74 -24.42
N GLU A 54 50.43 35.76 -24.70
CA GLU A 54 51.31 36.41 -23.70
C GLU A 54 50.52 37.12 -22.59
N GLN A 55 49.44 37.83 -22.92
CA GLN A 55 48.62 38.55 -21.94
C GLN A 55 47.61 37.63 -21.20
N SER A 56 47.09 36.60 -21.88
CA SER A 56 46.07 35.69 -21.34
C SER A 56 46.65 34.49 -20.59
N GLY A 57 47.86 34.05 -20.93
CA GLY A 57 48.40 32.76 -20.48
C GLY A 57 47.80 31.54 -21.18
N LEU A 58 46.91 31.73 -22.16
CA LEU A 58 46.30 30.63 -22.92
C LEU A 58 47.26 30.04 -23.95
N GLN A 59 47.17 28.73 -24.16
CA GLN A 59 47.75 28.05 -25.31
C GLN A 59 46.80 28.17 -26.50
N ILE A 60 47.09 29.08 -27.44
CA ILE A 60 46.25 29.34 -28.60
C ILE A 60 46.79 28.60 -29.83
N MET A 61 46.03 27.65 -30.36
CA MET A 61 46.38 26.86 -31.54
C MET A 61 45.59 27.34 -32.76
N ALA A 62 46.25 27.50 -33.90
CA ALA A 62 45.57 27.89 -35.13
C ALA A 62 46.33 27.39 -36.36
N PRO A 63 45.66 26.84 -37.39
CA PRO A 63 46.30 26.51 -38.66
C PRO A 63 46.83 27.77 -39.33
N GLU A 64 48.11 27.80 -39.71
CA GLU A 64 48.76 28.98 -40.32
C GLU A 64 48.02 29.47 -41.58
N GLY A 65 47.43 28.54 -42.35
CA GLY A 65 46.63 28.85 -43.54
C GLY A 65 45.32 29.58 -43.26
N ASP A 66 44.75 29.43 -42.05
CA ASP A 66 43.50 30.07 -41.66
C ASP A 66 43.71 31.52 -41.23
N LEU A 67 44.88 31.82 -40.64
CA LEU A 67 45.24 33.15 -40.14
C LEU A 67 45.70 34.13 -41.22
N ARG A 68 46.10 33.63 -42.39
CA ARG A 68 46.72 34.46 -43.45
C ARG A 68 45.72 35.49 -44.01
N GLY A 69 46.08 36.77 -43.92
CA GLY A 69 45.27 37.89 -44.42
C GLY A 69 44.11 38.27 -43.51
N VAL A 70 44.06 37.73 -42.28
CA VAL A 70 43.05 38.06 -41.28
C VAL A 70 43.60 39.13 -40.34
N ARG A 71 42.88 40.24 -40.19
CA ARG A 71 43.21 41.31 -39.24
C ARG A 71 42.23 41.28 -38.07
N THR A 72 42.78 41.24 -36.86
CA THR A 72 42.02 41.17 -35.60
C THR A 72 41.55 42.54 -35.14
N ARG A 73 40.54 42.55 -34.25
CA ARG A 73 40.03 43.76 -33.58
C ARG A 73 40.90 44.16 -32.40
N ALA A 74 40.77 45.41 -32.01
CA ALA A 74 41.38 45.91 -30.78
C ALA A 74 40.61 45.40 -29.56
N VAL A 75 41.30 44.98 -28.50
CA VAL A 75 40.70 44.59 -27.21
C VAL A 75 41.43 45.33 -26.10
N HIS A 76 40.72 46.23 -25.40
CA HIS A 76 41.25 47.03 -24.30
C HIS A 76 40.30 46.97 -23.10
N GLY A 77 40.76 46.47 -21.96
CA GLY A 77 39.96 46.37 -20.74
C GLY A 77 40.21 45.09 -19.94
N ASP A 78 39.45 44.93 -18.86
CA ASP A 78 39.52 43.72 -18.02
C ASP A 78 38.54 42.66 -18.52
N PHE A 79 39.07 41.56 -19.02
CA PHE A 79 38.29 40.46 -19.62
C PHE A 79 38.70 39.11 -19.03
N ASP A 80 37.81 38.13 -19.17
CA ASP A 80 38.23 36.72 -19.09
C ASP A 80 39.18 36.40 -20.26
N ALA A 81 40.11 35.47 -20.04
CA ALA A 81 41.14 35.11 -21.01
C ALA A 81 40.57 34.61 -22.35
N ILE A 82 39.54 33.75 -22.31
CA ILE A 82 38.89 33.20 -23.51
C ILE A 82 37.98 34.25 -24.14
N GLU A 83 37.32 35.07 -23.31
CA GLU A 83 36.52 36.22 -23.76
C GLU A 83 37.35 37.22 -24.57
N ALA A 84 38.54 37.60 -24.10
CA ALA A 84 39.44 38.50 -24.81
C ALA A 84 39.84 37.96 -26.20
N VAL A 85 40.16 36.66 -26.30
CA VAL A 85 40.50 36.01 -27.58
C VAL A 85 39.30 35.94 -28.51
N ARG A 86 38.08 35.71 -27.99
CA ARG A 86 36.84 35.74 -28.78
C ARG A 86 36.57 37.13 -29.35
N LEU A 87 36.67 38.18 -28.53
CA LEU A 87 36.49 39.57 -28.97
C LEU A 87 37.52 39.98 -30.03
N MET A 88 38.75 39.51 -29.89
CA MET A 88 39.84 39.76 -30.85
C MET A 88 39.52 39.20 -32.26
N PHE A 89 38.84 38.06 -32.35
CA PHE A 89 38.45 37.38 -33.60
C PHE A 89 37.02 37.62 -34.05
N GLU A 90 36.27 38.45 -33.33
CA GLU A 90 34.88 38.73 -33.68
C GLU A 90 34.78 39.39 -35.07
N GLY A 91 33.93 38.84 -35.94
CA GLY A 91 33.73 39.35 -37.30
C GLY A 91 34.88 39.11 -38.27
N THR A 92 35.88 38.29 -37.92
CA THR A 92 37.00 37.95 -38.83
C THR A 92 36.76 36.70 -39.68
N GLY A 93 35.61 36.02 -39.51
CA GLY A 93 35.30 34.75 -40.18
C GLY A 93 36.05 33.54 -39.63
N LEU A 94 36.72 33.68 -38.48
CA LEU A 94 37.33 32.59 -37.72
C LEU A 94 36.53 32.37 -36.44
N GLU A 95 36.40 31.12 -36.01
CA GLU A 95 35.78 30.74 -34.74
C GLU A 95 36.86 30.40 -33.71
N VAL A 96 36.54 30.67 -32.44
CA VAL A 96 37.41 30.42 -31.29
C VAL A 96 36.75 29.34 -30.43
N VAL A 97 37.30 28.13 -30.47
CA VAL A 97 36.75 26.94 -29.82
C VAL A 97 37.62 26.58 -28.62
N ALA A 98 37.05 26.59 -27.41
CA ALA A 98 37.75 26.13 -26.21
C ALA A 98 37.93 24.60 -26.29
N SER A 99 39.13 24.10 -25.97
CA SER A 99 39.47 22.68 -26.02
C SER A 99 39.99 22.15 -24.66
N GLY A 100 39.80 22.93 -23.59
CA GLY A 100 40.24 22.68 -22.21
C GLY A 100 40.29 24.01 -21.43
N ASP A 101 40.70 23.99 -20.16
CA ASP A 101 40.67 25.17 -19.28
C ASP A 101 41.66 26.29 -19.70
N ASP A 102 42.82 25.93 -20.27
CA ASP A 102 43.86 26.89 -20.71
C ASP A 102 44.22 26.80 -22.22
N THR A 103 43.41 26.09 -23.03
CA THR A 103 43.71 25.84 -24.46
C THR A 103 42.56 26.23 -25.37
N VAL A 104 42.87 27.00 -26.41
CA VAL A 104 41.88 27.51 -27.36
C VAL A 104 42.35 27.29 -28.80
N THR A 105 41.46 26.80 -29.65
CA THR A 105 41.72 26.62 -31.09
C THR A 105 41.00 27.69 -31.91
N VAL A 106 41.75 28.43 -32.73
CA VAL A 106 41.21 29.39 -33.70
C VAL A 106 41.24 28.76 -35.09
N ARG A 107 40.08 28.63 -35.75
CA ARG A 107 39.96 27.94 -37.04
C ARG A 107 38.85 28.55 -37.89
N ARG A 108 38.82 28.25 -39.19
CA ARG A 108 37.62 28.55 -40.00
C ARG A 108 36.46 27.64 -39.61
N PRO A 109 35.21 28.13 -39.60
CA PRO A 109 34.03 27.30 -39.44
C PRO A 109 34.03 26.18 -40.49
N ARG A 110 34.04 24.92 -40.04
CA ARG A 110 34.05 23.77 -40.96
C ARG A 110 32.63 23.54 -41.47
N ALA A 111 32.42 23.57 -42.79
CA ALA A 111 31.22 23.01 -43.38
C ALA A 111 31.15 21.51 -43.02
N PRO A 112 30.02 20.99 -42.50
CA PRO A 112 29.93 19.60 -42.08
C PRO A 112 30.22 18.65 -43.26
N ALA A 113 31.14 17.71 -43.06
CA ALA A 113 31.44 16.65 -44.02
C ALA A 113 30.29 15.62 -44.06
N PRO A 114 29.98 15.03 -45.22
CA PRO A 114 28.87 14.09 -45.36
C PRO A 114 29.17 12.77 -44.63
N GLN A 115 28.37 12.47 -43.59
CA GLN A 115 28.28 11.12 -43.02
C GLN A 115 27.29 10.27 -43.86
N PRO A 116 27.47 8.95 -43.99
CA PRO A 116 26.48 8.07 -44.59
C PRO A 116 25.19 8.10 -43.75
N ARG A 117 24.06 8.26 -44.43
CA ARG A 117 22.72 8.56 -43.88
C ARG A 117 22.23 7.52 -42.86
N PRO A 118 21.81 7.96 -41.65
CA PRO A 118 20.53 7.63 -41.08
C PRO A 118 19.54 8.76 -41.42
N ILE A 119 18.30 8.39 -41.71
CA ILE A 119 17.24 9.31 -42.13
C ILE A 119 16.79 10.13 -40.93
N ALA A 120 17.06 11.45 -40.92
CA ALA A 120 16.44 12.39 -39.98
C ALA A 120 16.25 13.78 -40.59
N ARG A 121 14.97 14.18 -40.58
CA ARG A 121 14.33 15.50 -40.43
C ARG A 121 15.25 16.74 -40.38
N ALA A 122 14.83 17.75 -41.17
CA ALA A 122 15.45 19.07 -41.29
C ALA A 122 15.58 19.82 -39.94
N ALA A 123 16.76 20.41 -39.71
CA ALA A 123 17.01 21.37 -38.64
C ALA A 123 16.52 22.76 -39.05
N ALA A 124 15.60 23.31 -38.24
CA ALA A 124 15.31 24.73 -38.15
C ALA A 124 16.04 25.33 -36.93
N LEU A 125 16.29 26.64 -36.98
CA LEU A 125 16.93 27.49 -35.97
C LEU A 125 16.21 27.41 -34.59
N PRO A 126 16.85 27.83 -33.48
CA PRO A 126 16.32 27.61 -32.13
C PRO A 126 15.13 28.54 -31.86
N ASP A 127 13.92 28.02 -32.09
CA ASP A 127 12.81 28.29 -31.20
C ASP A 127 12.94 27.34 -30.01
N GLU A 128 12.80 27.86 -28.79
CA GLU A 128 12.42 27.07 -27.61
C GLU A 128 11.01 26.50 -27.83
N THR A 129 10.83 25.61 -28.81
CA THR A 129 9.77 24.62 -28.73
C THR A 129 10.21 23.62 -27.70
N VAL A 130 9.49 23.58 -26.57
CA VAL A 130 9.51 22.46 -25.62
C VAL A 130 9.49 21.16 -26.44
N GLU A 131 10.62 20.46 -26.53
CA GLU A 131 10.59 19.07 -26.95
C GLU A 131 9.77 18.35 -25.90
N LEU A 132 8.50 18.08 -26.23
CA LEU A 132 7.65 17.20 -25.46
C LEU A 132 8.39 15.87 -25.38
N GLY A 133 8.99 15.59 -24.22
CA GLY A 133 9.60 14.29 -23.93
C GLY A 133 8.63 13.20 -24.39
N ARG A 134 9.06 12.45 -25.40
CA ARG A 134 8.33 11.28 -25.88
C ARG A 134 8.43 10.24 -24.78
N ILE A 135 7.46 10.25 -23.86
CA ILE A 135 7.30 9.20 -22.86
C ILE A 135 7.04 7.93 -23.64
N GLU A 136 7.92 6.94 -23.55
CA GLU A 136 7.70 5.60 -24.08
C GLU A 136 6.90 4.81 -23.05
N VAL A 137 5.90 4.02 -23.46
CA VAL A 137 5.22 3.10 -22.54
C VAL A 137 5.68 1.70 -22.87
N THR A 138 6.33 1.03 -21.92
CA THR A 138 6.91 -0.32 -22.10
C THR A 138 5.84 -1.42 -22.04
N GLY A 139 4.56 -1.08 -22.28
CA GLY A 139 3.36 -1.94 -22.22
C GLY A 139 3.41 -3.20 -23.09
N THR A 140 4.39 -3.27 -23.98
CA THR A 140 4.72 -4.39 -24.88
C THR A 140 6.23 -4.59 -24.89
N ARG A 141 6.72 -5.80 -25.16
CA ARG A 141 8.18 -6.02 -25.33
C ARG A 141 8.72 -5.44 -26.64
N ILE A 142 7.82 -4.99 -27.51
CA ILE A 142 8.10 -4.20 -28.71
C ILE A 142 7.92 -2.71 -28.34
N SER A 143 9.01 -1.94 -28.36
CA SER A 143 9.04 -0.53 -27.97
C SER A 143 8.04 0.35 -28.74
N ARG A 144 7.29 1.22 -28.03
CA ARG A 144 6.35 2.19 -28.63
C ARG A 144 6.19 3.47 -27.83
N THR A 145 5.94 4.57 -28.55
CA THR A 145 5.85 5.91 -27.97
C THR A 145 4.50 6.17 -27.29
N GLY A 146 4.49 6.31 -25.97
CA GLY A 146 3.46 7.03 -25.20
C GLY A 146 2.10 6.36 -25.14
N PHE A 147 1.05 7.17 -25.27
CA PHE A 147 -0.34 6.72 -25.28
C PHE A 147 -0.69 5.81 -26.46
N ASP A 148 0.21 5.62 -27.43
CA ASP A 148 0.01 4.78 -28.62
C ASP A 148 0.24 3.27 -28.36
N THR A 149 -0.27 2.79 -27.23
CA THR A 149 -0.31 1.37 -26.84
C THR A 149 -1.63 0.73 -27.27
N LEU A 150 -1.65 -0.60 -27.42
CA LEU A 150 -2.88 -1.35 -27.67
C LEU A 150 -3.80 -1.37 -26.44
N GLN A 151 -3.21 -1.54 -25.26
CA GLN A 151 -3.88 -1.55 -23.97
C GLN A 151 -4.03 -0.13 -23.43
N ALA A 152 -5.05 0.05 -22.58
CA ALA A 152 -5.26 1.30 -21.87
C ALA A 152 -4.13 1.50 -20.83
N ALA A 153 -3.52 2.68 -20.82
CA ALA A 153 -2.40 2.97 -19.93
C ALA A 153 -2.50 4.36 -19.30
N LEU A 154 -2.12 4.45 -18.02
CA LEU A 154 -1.92 5.70 -17.29
C LEU A 154 -0.43 5.83 -16.93
N VAL A 155 0.07 7.07 -16.95
CA VAL A 155 1.46 7.36 -16.57
C VAL A 155 1.47 8.37 -15.43
N THR A 156 2.30 8.08 -14.43
CA THR A 156 2.69 9.02 -13.37
C THR A 156 4.16 9.33 -13.54
N SER A 157 4.48 10.57 -13.91
CA SER A 157 5.84 10.98 -14.29
C SER A 157 6.69 11.41 -13.10
N ALA A 158 8.02 11.43 -13.26
CA ALA A 158 8.94 12.03 -12.29
C ALA A 158 8.60 13.49 -11.96
N GLU A 159 8.11 14.26 -12.94
CA GLU A 159 7.66 15.65 -12.77
C GLU A 159 6.47 15.73 -11.80
N GLU A 160 5.48 14.84 -11.94
CA GLU A 160 4.33 14.74 -11.03
C GLU A 160 4.77 14.30 -9.63
N ILE A 161 5.68 13.32 -9.54
CA ILE A 161 6.24 12.83 -8.27
C ILE A 161 6.99 13.95 -7.52
N ASP A 162 7.83 14.72 -8.22
CA ASP A 162 8.60 15.82 -7.65
C ASP A 162 7.71 16.98 -7.17
N ARG A 163 6.76 17.41 -8.01
CA ARG A 163 5.80 18.51 -7.71
C ARG A 163 4.94 18.25 -6.50
N ARG A 164 4.51 17.01 -6.31
CA ARG A 164 3.67 16.61 -5.20
C ARG A 164 4.48 16.29 -3.94
N GLY A 165 5.81 16.16 -4.07
CA GLY A 165 6.69 15.82 -2.96
C GLY A 165 6.45 14.40 -2.44
N TYR A 166 6.03 13.48 -3.32
CA TYR A 166 5.72 12.11 -2.90
C TYR A 166 6.98 11.42 -2.37
N THR A 167 6.86 10.86 -1.17
CA THR A 167 7.90 10.03 -0.57
C THR A 167 7.68 8.53 -0.78
N ASN A 168 6.54 8.16 -1.36
CA ASN A 168 6.09 6.79 -1.56
C ASN A 168 5.35 6.69 -2.89
N ILE A 169 5.72 5.69 -3.71
CA ILE A 169 5.04 5.44 -5.00
C ILE A 169 3.61 4.94 -4.81
N GLY A 170 3.32 4.18 -3.75
CA GLY A 170 1.96 3.75 -3.40
C GLY A 170 1.01 4.94 -3.26
N GLN A 171 1.42 5.99 -2.55
CA GLN A 171 0.63 7.22 -2.40
C GLN A 171 0.40 7.94 -3.74
N ALA A 172 1.41 7.95 -4.62
CA ALA A 172 1.27 8.53 -5.96
C ALA A 172 0.23 7.78 -6.82
N LEU A 173 0.12 6.47 -6.63
CA LEU A 173 -0.86 5.62 -7.32
C LEU A 173 -2.26 5.71 -6.69
N GLU A 174 -2.38 5.82 -5.36
CA GLU A 174 -3.68 6.07 -4.70
C GLU A 174 -4.34 7.38 -5.15
N ASP A 175 -3.54 8.41 -5.44
CA ASP A 175 -3.98 9.69 -6.01
C ASP A 175 -4.29 9.60 -7.53
N THR A 176 -4.03 8.45 -8.15
CA THR A 176 -4.37 8.16 -9.55
C THR A 176 -5.71 7.43 -9.63
N PRO A 177 -6.74 7.96 -10.33
CA PRO A 177 -8.02 7.28 -10.53
C PRO A 177 -7.84 5.88 -11.13
N GLY A 178 -8.65 4.92 -10.67
CA GLY A 178 -8.55 3.50 -11.01
C GLY A 178 -7.87 2.64 -9.95
N PHE A 179 -7.07 3.21 -9.04
CA PHE A 179 -6.53 2.47 -7.89
C PHE A 179 -7.47 2.52 -6.69
N GLY A 180 -7.87 1.38 -6.13
CA GLY A 180 -8.57 1.32 -4.85
C GLY A 180 -7.68 1.70 -3.67
N THR A 181 -8.21 1.63 -2.46
CA THR A 181 -7.43 1.76 -1.23
C THR A 181 -6.34 0.68 -1.19
N SER A 182 -5.08 1.04 -0.92
CA SER A 182 -4.03 0.04 -0.82
C SER A 182 -4.31 -0.98 0.28
N ALA A 183 -4.02 -2.25 -0.01
CA ALA A 183 -4.03 -3.29 1.01
C ALA A 183 -2.80 -3.09 1.90
N SER A 184 -3.02 -3.00 3.22
CA SER A 184 -2.09 -2.42 4.19
C SER A 184 -1.65 -1.02 3.79
N SER A 185 -2.27 0.00 4.39
CA SER A 185 -1.87 1.40 4.23
C SER A 185 -1.35 1.91 5.56
N PRO A 186 -0.26 2.71 5.61
CA PRO A 186 0.19 3.32 6.85
C PRO A 186 -0.89 4.18 7.52
N VAL A 187 -1.98 4.51 6.80
CA VAL A 187 -3.14 5.23 7.30
C VAL A 187 -4.35 4.28 7.47
N GLY A 188 -4.98 4.31 8.64
CA GLY A 188 -6.28 3.67 8.89
C GLY A 188 -6.28 2.54 9.93
N ALA A 189 -7.44 1.89 10.08
CA ALA A 189 -7.78 1.04 11.22
C ALA A 189 -7.29 -0.43 11.15
N GLU A 190 -6.68 -0.84 10.04
CA GLU A 190 -6.35 -2.25 9.75
C GLU A 190 -4.89 -2.35 9.29
N GLN A 191 -3.96 -2.20 10.22
CA GLN A 191 -2.57 -2.61 10.01
C GLN A 191 -2.42 -4.09 10.37
N ALA A 192 -1.60 -4.80 9.61
CA ALA A 192 -1.29 -6.19 9.92
C ALA A 192 -0.30 -6.30 11.07
N THR A 193 -0.55 -7.24 11.98
CA THR A 193 0.35 -7.56 13.10
C THR A 193 1.66 -8.21 12.63
N LEU A 194 1.67 -8.89 11.47
CA LEU A 194 2.85 -9.57 10.89
C LEU A 194 3.29 -9.00 9.54
N GLY A 195 3.28 -7.68 9.39
CA GLY A 195 3.59 -6.99 8.13
C GLY A 195 3.38 -5.48 8.20
N ILE A 196 3.75 -4.88 9.33
CA ILE A 196 3.51 -3.45 9.60
C ILE A 196 4.24 -2.59 8.55
N ALA A 197 3.63 -1.47 8.16
CA ALA A 197 4.21 -0.46 7.26
C ALA A 197 4.46 -0.88 5.80
N GLN A 198 3.88 -2.00 5.36
CA GLN A 198 3.90 -2.39 3.94
C GLN A 198 2.78 -1.69 3.17
N THR A 199 2.90 -1.53 1.84
CA THR A 199 1.87 -0.92 0.99
C THR A 199 1.71 -1.64 -0.34
N PHE A 200 0.55 -2.25 -0.55
CA PHE A 200 0.23 -3.02 -1.75
C PHE A 200 -0.89 -2.36 -2.55
N VAL A 201 -0.63 -2.05 -3.82
CA VAL A 201 -1.62 -1.41 -4.70
C VAL A 201 -2.70 -2.37 -5.18
N ASN A 202 -3.90 -1.83 -5.38
CA ASN A 202 -5.07 -2.59 -5.82
C ASN A 202 -5.71 -1.89 -7.02
N PHE A 203 -5.31 -2.27 -8.23
CA PHE A 203 -5.86 -1.67 -9.45
C PHE A 203 -7.27 -2.23 -9.74
N PHE A 204 -8.20 -1.33 -10.08
CA PHE A 204 -9.65 -1.57 -10.20
C PHE A 204 -10.35 -2.14 -8.96
N GLY A 205 -9.66 -2.27 -7.82
CA GLY A 205 -10.24 -2.85 -6.60
C GLY A 205 -10.32 -4.38 -6.60
N LEU A 206 -9.91 -5.06 -7.67
CA LEU A 206 -10.12 -6.51 -7.89
C LEU A 206 -9.28 -7.42 -6.97
N GLY A 207 -8.46 -6.85 -6.09
CA GLY A 207 -7.57 -7.54 -5.17
C GLY A 207 -6.11 -7.25 -5.50
N SER A 208 -5.31 -6.91 -4.48
CA SER A 208 -3.90 -6.55 -4.68
C SER A 208 -3.06 -7.71 -5.23
N GLN A 209 -3.45 -8.96 -5.00
CA GLN A 209 -2.83 -10.16 -5.57
C GLN A 209 -3.03 -10.32 -7.09
N ARG A 210 -3.87 -9.47 -7.70
CA ARG A 210 -4.20 -9.47 -9.14
C ARG A 210 -3.60 -8.27 -9.90
N THR A 211 -2.78 -7.46 -9.22
CA THR A 211 -2.03 -6.35 -9.81
C THR A 211 -0.55 -6.71 -9.86
N LEU A 212 0.00 -6.95 -11.05
CA LEU A 212 1.41 -7.31 -11.20
C LEU A 212 2.29 -6.07 -11.09
N THR A 213 3.31 -6.09 -10.23
CA THR A 213 4.30 -5.00 -10.14
C THR A 213 5.63 -5.41 -10.73
N LEU A 214 6.20 -4.55 -11.58
CA LEU A 214 7.48 -4.72 -12.25
C LEU A 214 8.40 -3.53 -11.97
N VAL A 215 9.71 -3.77 -12.03
CA VAL A 215 10.74 -2.73 -12.06
C VAL A 215 11.59 -2.94 -13.30
N ASN A 216 11.66 -1.92 -14.16
CA ASN A 216 12.32 -1.99 -15.48
C ASN A 216 11.84 -3.21 -16.31
N GLY A 217 10.53 -3.50 -16.28
CA GLY A 217 9.93 -4.64 -16.99
C GLY A 217 10.26 -6.02 -16.39
N ARG A 218 10.87 -6.09 -15.21
CA ARG A 218 11.25 -7.35 -14.53
C ARG A 218 10.48 -7.53 -13.23
N ARG A 219 10.14 -8.77 -12.89
CA ARG A 219 9.50 -9.11 -11.61
C ARG A 219 10.33 -8.61 -10.42
N PHE A 220 9.64 -8.30 -9.33
CA PHE A 220 10.25 -7.92 -8.07
C PHE A 220 9.79 -8.92 -7.00
N VAL A 221 10.66 -9.25 -6.06
CA VAL A 221 10.33 -10.22 -5.00
C VAL A 221 9.23 -9.67 -4.10
N SER A 222 8.28 -10.52 -3.74
CA SER A 222 7.21 -10.17 -2.80
C SER A 222 7.76 -9.86 -1.41
N SER A 223 7.16 -8.87 -0.76
CA SER A 223 7.38 -8.61 0.68
C SER A 223 6.18 -8.97 1.52
N ASN A 224 5.06 -9.38 0.91
CA ASN A 224 3.89 -9.84 1.64
C ASN A 224 4.24 -11.04 2.52
N THR A 225 3.81 -11.01 3.78
CA THR A 225 4.04 -12.11 4.72
C THR A 225 3.34 -13.37 4.24
N VAL A 226 4.01 -14.52 4.35
CA VAL A 226 3.41 -15.79 3.91
C VAL A 226 2.56 -16.45 4.98
N ALA A 227 2.45 -15.88 6.19
CA ALA A 227 1.86 -16.46 7.41
C ALA A 227 0.41 -17.00 7.32
N GLY A 228 -0.36 -16.63 6.30
CA GLY A 228 -1.76 -17.05 6.13
C GLY A 228 -2.78 -16.42 7.09
N ALA A 229 -2.32 -15.80 8.17
CA ALA A 229 -3.06 -14.88 9.03
C ALA A 229 -2.14 -13.79 9.57
N GLY A 230 -2.72 -12.71 10.10
CA GLY A 230 -1.98 -11.53 10.54
C GLY A 230 -1.27 -10.78 9.40
N GLY A 231 -1.60 -11.12 8.14
CA GLY A 231 -1.01 -10.51 6.95
C GLY A 231 -1.75 -9.27 6.45
N ALA A 232 -0.99 -8.38 5.85
CA ALA A 232 -1.37 -7.03 5.43
C ALA A 232 -2.34 -6.98 4.24
N ALA A 233 -2.40 -8.07 3.46
CA ALA A 233 -3.16 -8.14 2.23
C ALA A 233 -3.67 -9.57 2.00
N ALA A 234 -4.55 -9.71 1.00
CA ALA A 234 -4.96 -11.01 0.50
C ALA A 234 -3.73 -11.90 0.19
N PRO A 235 -3.80 -13.22 0.38
CA PRO A 235 -2.72 -14.13 0.03
C PRO A 235 -2.30 -13.97 -1.44
N GLY A 236 -1.00 -13.80 -1.67
CA GLY A 236 -0.48 -13.39 -2.97
C GLY A 236 1.03 -13.11 -2.95
N SER A 237 1.54 -12.68 -4.10
CA SER A 237 2.95 -12.32 -4.30
C SER A 237 3.10 -10.81 -4.54
N GLN A 238 2.40 -9.99 -3.75
CA GLN A 238 2.38 -8.53 -3.93
C GLN A 238 3.73 -7.90 -3.58
N VAL A 239 4.10 -6.87 -4.35
CA VAL A 239 5.31 -6.09 -4.14
C VAL A 239 4.97 -4.88 -3.27
N ASP A 240 5.71 -4.70 -2.19
CA ASP A 240 5.59 -3.52 -1.34
C ASP A 240 6.21 -2.31 -2.05
N LEU A 241 5.42 -1.30 -2.38
CA LEU A 241 5.92 -0.12 -3.09
C LEU A 241 6.77 0.81 -2.22
N ASN A 242 6.82 0.59 -0.90
CA ASN A 242 7.73 1.31 -0.01
C ASN A 242 9.21 1.00 -0.27
N VAL A 243 9.51 -0.10 -0.98
CA VAL A 243 10.88 -0.58 -1.21
C VAL A 243 11.52 0.02 -2.47
N ILE A 244 10.79 0.87 -3.20
CA ILE A 244 11.27 1.52 -4.43
C ILE A 244 11.44 3.03 -4.17
N PRO A 245 12.64 3.60 -4.33
CA PRO A 245 12.89 5.00 -3.95
C PRO A 245 12.32 5.96 -5.00
N ALA A 246 11.45 6.88 -4.58
CA ALA A 246 10.73 7.74 -5.52
C ALA A 246 11.65 8.71 -6.27
N GLY A 247 12.81 9.08 -5.72
CA GLY A 247 13.79 9.95 -6.39
C GLY A 247 14.48 9.32 -7.60
N LEU A 248 14.53 7.99 -7.65
CA LEU A 248 15.14 7.22 -8.75
C LEU A 248 14.15 6.89 -9.86
N VAL A 249 12.85 7.05 -9.60
CA VAL A 249 11.80 6.77 -10.58
C VAL A 249 11.82 7.82 -11.69
N ASP A 250 11.85 7.35 -12.93
CA ASP A 250 11.61 8.17 -14.12
C ASP A 250 10.10 8.31 -14.37
N ARG A 251 9.39 7.19 -14.30
CA ARG A 251 7.92 7.13 -14.41
C ARG A 251 7.37 5.82 -13.87
N VAL A 252 6.07 5.82 -13.61
CA VAL A 252 5.28 4.62 -13.33
C VAL A 252 4.23 4.48 -14.42
N GLU A 253 4.21 3.31 -15.06
CA GLU A 253 3.26 2.95 -16.10
C GLU A 253 2.22 1.99 -15.49
N THR A 254 0.94 2.32 -15.58
CA THR A 254 -0.17 1.44 -15.19
C THR A 254 -0.90 1.01 -16.44
N VAL A 255 -0.83 -0.27 -16.78
CA VAL A 255 -1.46 -0.85 -17.97
C VAL A 255 -2.64 -1.71 -17.54
N ALA A 256 -3.83 -1.40 -18.04
CA ALA A 256 -5.03 -2.19 -17.81
C ALA A 256 -5.11 -3.34 -18.81
N ILE A 257 -5.41 -4.54 -18.30
CA ILE A 257 -5.55 -5.79 -19.06
C ILE A 257 -4.34 -6.10 -19.98
N GLY A 258 -4.30 -7.28 -20.62
CA GLY A 258 -3.23 -7.65 -21.56
C GLY A 258 -1.85 -7.88 -20.96
N GLY A 259 -1.65 -7.63 -19.66
CA GLY A 259 -0.36 -7.80 -18.98
C GLY A 259 0.06 -9.26 -18.84
N ALA A 260 -0.88 -10.20 -18.68
CA ALA A 260 -0.54 -11.59 -18.40
C ALA A 260 0.19 -12.32 -19.55
N PRO A 261 -0.24 -12.18 -20.82
CA PRO A 261 0.51 -12.73 -21.95
C PRO A 261 1.91 -12.13 -22.14
N VAL A 262 2.11 -10.86 -21.76
CA VAL A 262 3.36 -10.11 -22.01
C VAL A 262 4.37 -10.29 -20.86
N TYR A 263 3.90 -10.18 -19.62
CA TYR A 263 4.73 -10.13 -18.40
C TYR A 263 4.60 -11.37 -17.50
N GLY A 264 3.64 -12.25 -17.75
CA GLY A 264 3.40 -13.48 -16.99
C GLY A 264 2.19 -13.42 -16.07
N SER A 265 1.96 -14.51 -15.33
CA SER A 265 0.83 -14.67 -14.42
C SER A 265 0.63 -13.49 -13.46
N ASP A 266 -0.58 -13.38 -12.91
CA ASP A 266 -0.97 -12.46 -11.81
C ASP A 266 -1.38 -11.05 -12.26
N ALA A 267 -1.25 -10.74 -13.55
CA ALA A 267 -1.67 -9.47 -14.16
C ALA A 267 -3.13 -9.51 -14.68
N ILE A 268 -4.07 -9.92 -13.82
CA ILE A 268 -5.51 -9.97 -14.17
C ILE A 268 -6.11 -8.57 -14.21
N ALA A 269 -5.93 -7.77 -13.15
CA ALA A 269 -6.41 -6.39 -13.12
C ALA A 269 -5.57 -5.50 -14.04
N GLY A 270 -4.26 -5.73 -14.05
CA GLY A 270 -3.30 -4.98 -14.85
C GLY A 270 -1.87 -5.10 -14.31
N THR A 271 -0.99 -4.28 -14.89
CA THR A 271 0.42 -4.23 -14.56
C THR A 271 0.83 -2.81 -14.15
N VAL A 272 1.57 -2.69 -13.06
CA VAL A 272 2.27 -1.47 -12.62
C VAL A 272 3.77 -1.67 -12.88
N ASN A 273 4.32 -0.97 -13.87
CA ASN A 273 5.72 -1.04 -14.23
C ASN A 273 6.44 0.25 -13.80
N VAL A 274 7.32 0.14 -12.81
CA VAL A 274 8.13 1.26 -12.32
C VAL A 274 9.42 1.32 -13.12
N ILE A 275 9.60 2.40 -13.87
CA ILE A 275 10.79 2.63 -14.68
C ILE A 275 11.76 3.52 -13.90
N LEU A 276 13.00 3.04 -13.75
CA LEU A 276 14.07 3.72 -13.05
C LEU A 276 14.94 4.53 -14.02
N LYS A 277 15.60 5.56 -13.51
CA LYS A 277 16.65 6.30 -14.24
C LYS A 277 17.89 5.41 -14.39
N GLU A 278 18.05 4.77 -15.55
CA GLU A 278 19.20 3.92 -15.88
C GLU A 278 20.44 4.71 -16.33
N ASP A 279 20.23 5.90 -16.88
CA ASP A 279 21.26 6.83 -17.33
C ASP A 279 21.09 8.16 -16.59
N PHE A 280 22.06 8.52 -15.76
CA PHE A 280 22.06 9.77 -15.01
C PHE A 280 23.47 10.35 -14.92
N GLU A 281 23.58 11.67 -15.01
CA GLU A 281 24.85 12.40 -14.95
C GLU A 281 24.73 13.58 -13.99
N GLY A 282 25.73 13.72 -13.11
CA GLY A 282 25.75 14.73 -12.06
C GLY A 282 25.28 14.16 -10.73
N ALA A 283 24.80 15.01 -9.84
CA ALA A 283 24.08 14.53 -8.68
C ALA A 283 23.04 15.45 -8.09
N GLN A 284 22.12 14.82 -7.36
CA GLN A 284 20.98 15.48 -6.74
C GLN A 284 20.90 15.08 -5.28
N ALA A 285 20.63 16.05 -4.41
CA ALA A 285 20.31 15.83 -3.01
C ALA A 285 19.03 16.57 -2.67
N SER A 286 18.18 15.98 -1.84
CA SER A 286 17.04 16.72 -1.29
C SER A 286 16.73 16.36 0.15
N VAL A 287 16.25 17.34 0.89
CA VAL A 287 15.73 17.20 2.24
C VAL A 287 14.29 17.68 2.26
N GLN A 288 13.41 16.94 2.90
CA GLN A 288 11.99 17.28 3.03
C GLN A 288 11.56 17.11 4.50
N TYR A 289 10.80 18.08 5.00
CA TYR A 289 10.16 18.06 6.30
C TYR A 289 8.64 18.22 6.13
N GLY A 290 7.88 17.35 6.78
CA GLY A 290 6.42 17.38 6.79
C GLY A 290 5.86 17.55 8.20
N ILE A 291 4.77 18.32 8.33
CA ILE A 291 4.03 18.48 9.58
C ILE A 291 2.56 18.80 9.30
N THR A 292 1.65 18.33 10.15
CA THR A 292 0.24 18.71 10.07
C THR A 292 0.01 20.12 10.61
N ASP A 293 -1.13 20.72 10.27
CA ASP A 293 -1.55 22.00 10.84
C ASP A 293 -1.81 21.94 12.36
N ARG A 294 -1.94 20.75 12.93
CA ARG A 294 -2.09 20.50 14.38
C ARG A 294 -0.77 20.38 15.13
N GLY A 295 0.37 20.37 14.42
CA GLY A 295 1.69 20.25 15.05
C GLY A 295 2.07 18.80 15.42
N ASP A 296 1.48 17.82 14.76
CA ASP A 296 1.74 16.39 14.94
C ASP A 296 2.06 15.73 13.57
N GLY A 297 2.17 14.39 13.50
CA GLY A 297 2.36 13.65 12.25
C GLY A 297 3.63 14.00 11.49
N GLU A 298 4.69 14.38 12.22
CA GLU A 298 5.95 14.84 11.63
C GLU A 298 6.62 13.79 10.75
N SER A 299 7.12 14.19 9.58
CA SER A 299 7.89 13.34 8.68
C SER A 299 9.16 14.01 8.17
N TYR A 300 10.17 13.20 7.88
CA TYR A 300 11.50 13.64 7.44
C TYR A 300 11.96 12.74 6.30
N SER A 301 12.48 13.31 5.23
CA SER A 301 13.09 12.57 4.13
C SER A 301 14.42 13.18 3.73
N VAL A 302 15.41 12.34 3.47
CA VAL A 302 16.70 12.72 2.87
C VAL A 302 16.93 11.80 1.68
N ARG A 303 17.24 12.38 0.52
CA ARG A 303 17.45 11.65 -0.74
C ARG A 303 18.74 12.07 -1.40
N GLY A 304 19.43 11.13 -2.01
CA GLY A 304 20.60 11.35 -2.85
C GLY A 304 20.51 10.54 -4.15
N LEU A 305 20.90 11.16 -5.27
CA LEU A 305 21.01 10.52 -6.58
C LEU A 305 22.36 10.89 -7.21
N PHE A 306 23.20 9.86 -7.28
CA PHE A 306 24.53 9.64 -7.82
C PHE A 306 24.61 9.25 -9.29
N GLY A 307 25.22 9.98 -10.23
CA GLY A 307 25.56 9.30 -11.48
C GLY A 307 26.59 9.94 -12.38
N GLY A 308 27.14 9.12 -13.27
CA GLY A 308 28.16 9.57 -14.20
C GLY A 308 28.45 8.57 -15.30
N ASN A 309 28.73 9.13 -16.47
CA ASN A 309 29.27 8.40 -17.60
C ASN A 309 30.77 8.12 -17.39
N PHE A 310 31.25 6.97 -17.83
CA PHE A 310 32.65 6.59 -17.77
C PHE A 310 33.08 5.87 -19.05
N ALA A 311 34.40 5.71 -19.22
CA ALA A 311 35.01 5.10 -20.40
C ALA A 311 34.51 5.71 -21.73
N ASP A 312 34.57 7.04 -21.84
CA ASP A 312 34.15 7.81 -23.01
C ASP A 312 32.67 7.57 -23.41
N GLY A 313 31.79 7.43 -22.41
CA GLY A 313 30.35 7.23 -22.59
C GLY A 313 29.93 5.78 -22.83
N ARG A 314 30.87 4.83 -22.77
CA ARG A 314 30.57 3.39 -22.91
C ARG A 314 29.88 2.78 -21.70
N GLY A 315 29.85 3.45 -20.56
CA GLY A 315 29.12 2.99 -19.39
C GLY A 315 28.58 4.13 -18.56
N ASN A 316 27.54 3.84 -17.79
CA ASN A 316 26.94 4.75 -16.81
C ASN A 316 26.77 4.01 -15.48
N ALA A 317 26.91 4.73 -14.37
CA ALA A 317 26.62 4.22 -13.04
C ALA A 317 25.62 5.12 -12.30
N VAL A 318 24.48 4.51 -11.96
CA VAL A 318 23.35 4.85 -11.10
C VAL A 318 23.55 4.65 -9.59
N ILE A 319 23.50 5.62 -8.69
CA ILE A 319 23.37 5.34 -7.23
C ILE A 319 22.24 6.17 -6.64
N GLY A 320 21.21 5.52 -6.10
CA GLY A 320 20.11 6.18 -5.38
C GLY A 320 20.13 5.81 -3.90
N THR A 321 19.95 6.79 -3.02
CA THR A 321 19.77 6.56 -1.57
C THR A 321 18.61 7.37 -1.03
N GLU A 322 17.84 6.78 -0.12
CA GLU A 322 16.73 7.45 0.55
C GLU A 322 16.65 7.01 2.01
N TYR A 323 16.49 7.99 2.90
CA TYR A 323 16.09 7.78 4.29
C TYR A 323 14.77 8.52 4.51
N HIS A 324 13.78 7.85 5.08
CA HIS A 324 12.48 8.42 5.40
C HIS A 324 12.04 7.98 6.78
N ARG A 325 11.54 8.92 7.58
CA ARG A 325 10.94 8.65 8.89
C ARG A 325 9.61 9.38 9.02
N GLN A 326 8.59 8.68 9.50
CA GLN A 326 7.26 9.19 9.76
C GLN A 326 6.85 8.89 11.20
N HIS A 327 6.34 9.88 11.91
CA HIS A 327 5.73 9.69 13.22
C HIS A 327 4.28 9.25 13.07
N GLY A 328 3.83 8.41 14.00
CA GLY A 328 2.46 7.92 14.01
C GLY A 328 1.47 8.82 14.70
N LEU A 329 0.20 8.48 14.53
CA LEU A 329 -0.96 9.15 15.13
C LEU A 329 -1.93 8.06 15.60
N ARG A 330 -2.62 8.33 16.71
CA ARG A 330 -3.77 7.54 17.17
C ARG A 330 -5.05 8.11 16.58
N LEU A 331 -6.12 7.31 16.61
CA LEU A 331 -7.43 7.76 16.14
C LEU A 331 -7.93 8.95 16.96
N SER A 332 -7.70 8.96 18.27
CA SER A 332 -8.10 10.03 19.19
C SER A 332 -7.41 11.38 18.90
N ASP A 333 -6.26 11.38 18.22
CA ASP A 333 -5.62 12.62 17.73
C ASP A 333 -6.47 13.33 16.66
N ARG A 334 -7.48 12.65 16.10
CA ARG A 334 -8.34 13.17 15.03
C ARG A 334 -9.81 13.20 15.36
N MET A 335 -10.35 12.14 15.97
CA MET A 335 -11.79 11.96 16.16
C MET A 335 -12.11 10.92 17.25
N PRO A 336 -13.30 11.00 17.88
CA PRO A 336 -13.75 9.96 18.81
C PRO A 336 -14.08 8.64 18.08
N PHE A 337 -14.19 7.56 18.86
CA PHE A 337 -14.65 6.28 18.33
C PHE A 337 -16.17 6.27 18.17
N ARG A 338 -16.63 6.15 16.91
CA ARG A 338 -18.04 5.99 16.56
C ARG A 338 -18.38 4.57 16.17
N TYR A 339 -19.60 4.14 16.47
CA TYR A 339 -20.02 2.76 16.22
C TYR A 339 -21.52 2.66 15.93
N ASP A 340 -21.91 1.84 14.97
CA ASP A 340 -23.28 1.73 14.45
C ASP A 340 -23.88 0.32 14.52
N GLN A 341 -23.24 -0.60 15.23
CA GLN A 341 -23.78 -1.96 15.41
C GLN A 341 -24.61 -2.08 16.69
N VAL A 342 -25.06 -0.96 17.26
CA VAL A 342 -25.89 -0.93 18.47
C VAL A 342 -27.35 -0.93 18.06
N ALA A 343 -28.14 -1.88 18.57
CA ALA A 343 -29.58 -1.94 18.33
C ALA A 343 -30.25 -0.66 18.83
N ASN A 344 -31.17 -0.12 18.03
CA ASN A 344 -31.92 1.07 18.40
C ASN A 344 -33.09 0.68 19.31
N PRO A 345 -33.12 1.08 20.58
CA PRO A 345 -34.21 0.72 21.49
C PRO A 345 -35.54 1.39 21.13
N ALA A 346 -35.54 2.37 20.23
CA ALA A 346 -36.75 2.99 19.71
C ALA A 346 -37.35 2.22 18.52
N ASP A 347 -36.60 1.30 17.89
CA ASP A 347 -37.14 0.39 16.87
C ASP A 347 -38.12 -0.59 17.52
N THR A 348 -39.33 -0.62 17.00
CA THR A 348 -40.46 -1.41 17.49
C THR A 348 -40.85 -2.54 16.54
N GLY A 349 -40.17 -2.69 15.41
CA GLY A 349 -40.41 -3.73 14.43
C GLY A 349 -40.16 -3.25 13.00
N PRO A 350 -40.17 -4.18 12.03
CA PRO A 350 -39.87 -3.85 10.65
C PRO A 350 -40.89 -2.86 10.06
N ASP A 351 -40.37 -1.91 9.28
CA ASP A 351 -41.08 -0.86 8.54
C ASP A 351 -41.76 0.20 9.45
N ASP A 352 -41.23 0.44 10.64
CA ASP A 352 -41.73 1.49 11.55
C ASP A 352 -41.13 2.88 11.29
N GLY A 353 -40.12 2.94 10.40
CA GLY A 353 -39.42 4.17 10.00
C GLY A 353 -38.33 4.59 10.97
N ILE A 354 -37.99 3.73 11.94
CA ILE A 354 -36.93 3.91 12.91
C ILE A 354 -35.85 2.87 12.60
N ALA A 355 -34.66 3.33 12.25
CA ALA A 355 -33.56 2.43 11.95
C ALA A 355 -33.30 1.44 13.10
N ALA A 356 -33.22 0.15 12.79
CA ALA A 356 -32.94 -0.95 13.70
C ALA A 356 -31.60 -0.81 14.43
N ARG A 357 -30.68 -0.04 13.85
CA ARG A 357 -29.40 0.32 14.46
C ARG A 357 -29.29 1.81 14.68
N MET A 358 -28.61 2.20 15.74
CA MET A 358 -28.28 3.60 16.04
C MET A 358 -26.77 3.82 16.04
N VAL A 359 -26.35 5.05 15.74
CA VAL A 359 -24.95 5.45 15.89
C VAL A 359 -24.69 5.95 17.31
N VAL A 360 -23.59 5.49 17.88
CA VAL A 360 -23.03 5.99 19.13
C VAL A 360 -21.82 6.87 18.80
N ASP A 361 -21.86 8.13 19.20
CA ASP A 361 -20.88 9.15 18.80
C ASP A 361 -19.57 9.12 19.59
N ASN A 362 -19.62 8.67 20.84
CA ASN A 362 -18.47 8.53 21.73
C ASN A 362 -18.55 7.19 22.46
N LEU A 363 -18.43 6.11 21.70
CA LEU A 363 -18.59 4.76 22.25
C LEU A 363 -17.46 4.45 23.24
N ARG A 364 -17.84 4.04 24.45
CA ARG A 364 -16.94 3.52 25.48
C ARG A 364 -17.28 2.09 25.85
N TYR A 365 -16.25 1.27 26.07
CA TYR A 365 -16.44 -0.02 26.75
C TYR A 365 -16.53 0.23 28.25
N ALA A 366 -17.71 0.00 28.83
CA ALA A 366 -18.00 0.35 30.23
C ALA A 366 -17.64 -0.76 31.24
N LEU A 367 -17.21 -1.93 30.75
CA LEU A 367 -16.89 -3.10 31.58
C LEU A 367 -15.47 -3.07 32.16
N PHE A 368 -14.61 -2.17 31.68
CA PHE A 368 -13.24 -2.05 32.13
C PHE A 368 -12.77 -0.61 31.94
N THR A 369 -11.71 -0.24 32.65
CA THR A 369 -11.06 1.09 32.56
C THR A 369 -9.54 0.92 32.53
N GLU A 370 -8.82 2.01 32.27
CA GLU A 370 -7.35 2.04 32.27
C GLU A 370 -6.78 1.62 33.63
N GLY A 371 -7.33 2.17 34.71
CA GLY A 371 -6.87 1.87 36.06
C GLY A 371 -7.45 0.59 36.65
N GLY A 372 -8.58 0.14 36.11
CA GLY A 372 -9.27 -1.07 36.50
C GLY A 372 -10.59 -0.79 37.23
N LEU A 373 -11.61 -1.54 36.84
CA LEU A 373 -12.96 -1.50 37.35
C LEU A 373 -13.24 -2.78 38.13
N HIS A 374 -13.55 -2.66 39.41
CA HIS A 374 -13.86 -3.82 40.24
C HIS A 374 -15.25 -4.39 39.95
N TYR A 375 -15.41 -5.68 40.25
CA TYR A 375 -16.71 -6.34 40.28
C TYR A 375 -16.73 -7.47 41.30
N ASP A 376 -17.92 -7.79 41.81
CA ASP A 376 -18.12 -8.85 42.81
C ASP A 376 -17.90 -10.28 42.24
N THR A 377 -17.51 -11.18 43.12
CA THR A 377 -17.31 -12.63 42.97
C THR A 377 -18.45 -13.43 42.36
N GLN A 378 -19.69 -12.93 42.43
CA GLN A 378 -20.86 -13.69 41.97
C GLN A 378 -20.95 -13.86 40.44
N LEU A 379 -20.06 -13.24 39.66
CA LEU A 379 -19.98 -13.47 38.21
C LEU A 379 -19.30 -14.79 37.83
N ALA A 380 -18.37 -15.30 38.66
CA ALA A 380 -17.54 -16.46 38.30
C ALA A 380 -18.31 -17.80 38.13
N PRO A 381 -19.36 -18.11 38.92
CA PRO A 381 -20.15 -19.33 38.72
C PRO A 381 -21.09 -19.30 37.50
N ILE A 382 -21.38 -18.10 36.97
CA ILE A 382 -22.39 -17.87 35.93
C ILE A 382 -21.80 -18.04 34.52
N LEU A 383 -20.49 -17.81 34.37
CA LEU A 383 -19.77 -17.97 33.10
C LEU A 383 -19.40 -19.43 32.78
N GLY A 384 -20.01 -20.39 33.49
CA GLY A 384 -19.70 -21.82 33.34
C GLY A 384 -20.88 -22.80 33.27
N PHE A 385 -22.16 -22.44 33.46
CA PHE A 385 -23.20 -23.47 33.68
C PHE A 385 -24.64 -23.18 33.23
N ASP A 386 -25.17 -24.21 32.57
CA ASP A 386 -26.55 -24.69 32.39
C ASP A 386 -27.54 -24.36 33.52
N LEU A 387 -28.67 -23.68 33.22
CA LEU A 387 -29.93 -23.77 34.01
C LEU A 387 -31.18 -23.37 33.17
N PRO A 388 -31.98 -24.33 32.69
CA PRO A 388 -33.32 -24.05 32.19
C PRO A 388 -34.24 -23.69 33.37
N GLY A 389 -34.74 -22.44 33.39
CA GLY A 389 -35.80 -22.01 34.32
C GLY A 389 -35.37 -21.25 35.57
N ALA A 390 -34.12 -20.79 35.68
CA ALA A 390 -33.73 -19.88 36.76
C ALA A 390 -34.28 -18.46 36.51
N VAL A 391 -35.22 -18.01 37.36
CA VAL A 391 -35.53 -16.57 37.48
C VAL A 391 -34.35 -15.93 38.19
N LEU A 392 -33.48 -15.28 37.41
CA LEU A 392 -32.35 -14.52 37.96
C LEU A 392 -32.91 -13.47 38.94
N PRO A 393 -32.45 -13.42 40.20
CA PRO A 393 -32.83 -12.33 41.08
C PRO A 393 -32.38 -11.00 40.45
N PRO A 394 -32.99 -9.85 40.80
CA PRO A 394 -32.62 -8.53 40.28
C PRO A 394 -31.28 -8.02 40.86
N ILE A 395 -30.26 -8.89 40.91
CA ILE A 395 -28.89 -8.59 41.34
C ILE A 395 -28.19 -7.66 40.34
N TYR A 396 -28.66 -7.61 39.09
CA TYR A 396 -28.05 -6.82 38.03
C TYR A 396 -28.58 -5.38 37.88
N THR A 397 -29.53 -4.94 38.70
CA THR A 397 -30.10 -3.57 38.59
C THR A 397 -29.25 -2.48 39.25
N ARG A 398 -28.18 -2.87 39.95
CA ARG A 398 -27.09 -2.01 40.39
C ARG A 398 -25.83 -2.74 40.00
N GLY A 399 -25.07 -2.27 39.01
CA GLY A 399 -23.79 -2.89 38.66
C GLY A 399 -23.01 -3.19 39.95
N ASN A 400 -22.36 -4.35 40.03
CA ASN A 400 -21.62 -4.82 41.22
C ASN A 400 -20.35 -3.99 41.45
N TYR A 401 -20.46 -2.67 41.41
CA TYR A 401 -19.45 -1.71 41.78
C TYR A 401 -19.28 -1.76 43.31
N ILE A 402 -18.06 -1.55 43.77
CA ILE A 402 -17.75 -0.93 45.05
C ILE A 402 -18.24 0.51 44.97
N TYR A 403 -18.98 0.92 46.00
CA TYR A 403 -19.50 2.25 46.13
C TYR A 403 -18.80 2.99 47.27
N ASP A 404 -18.70 4.30 47.17
CA ASP A 404 -18.40 5.10 48.34
C ASP A 404 -19.63 5.23 49.27
N SER A 405 -19.43 5.86 50.43
CA SER A 405 -20.50 6.15 51.40
C SER A 405 -21.68 6.96 50.85
N SER A 406 -21.53 7.63 49.69
CA SER A 406 -22.60 8.38 49.02
C SER A 406 -23.38 7.54 48.01
N GLY A 407 -22.96 6.31 47.75
CA GLY A 407 -23.54 5.44 46.73
C GLY A 407 -23.02 5.72 45.32
N THR A 408 -21.88 6.39 45.18
CA THR A 408 -21.23 6.63 43.88
C THR A 408 -20.34 5.44 43.52
N PRO A 409 -20.48 4.84 42.32
CA PRO A 409 -19.61 3.74 41.91
C PRO A 409 -18.17 4.23 41.77
N LEU A 410 -17.21 3.36 42.08
CA LEU A 410 -15.79 3.69 42.07
C LEU A 410 -15.04 2.92 40.96
N GLN A 411 -13.81 3.35 40.68
CA GLN A 411 -12.80 2.67 39.88
C GLN A 411 -11.41 2.96 40.48
N PHE A 412 -10.37 2.25 40.05
CA PHE A 412 -9.00 2.64 40.38
C PHE A 412 -8.52 3.81 39.50
N GLY A 413 -8.07 4.88 40.13
CA GLY A 413 -7.42 6.01 39.47
C GLY A 413 -5.96 5.72 39.10
N ALA A 414 -5.30 6.63 38.39
CA ALA A 414 -3.91 6.49 37.98
C ALA A 414 -2.93 6.31 39.15
N ASP A 415 -3.25 6.83 40.34
CA ASP A 415 -2.46 6.69 41.57
C ASP A 415 -2.74 5.39 42.36
N GLY A 416 -3.66 4.54 41.87
CA GLY A 416 -4.06 3.30 42.53
C GLY A 416 -5.08 3.47 43.65
N GLU A 417 -5.60 4.69 43.87
CA GLU A 417 -6.69 4.94 44.81
C GLU A 417 -8.07 4.73 44.16
N LEU A 418 -9.07 4.38 44.97
CA LEU A 418 -10.46 4.34 44.49
C LEU A 418 -11.01 5.76 44.30
N VAL A 419 -11.44 6.06 43.08
CA VAL A 419 -12.02 7.35 42.66
C VAL A 419 -13.40 7.13 42.03
N PRO A 420 -14.28 8.16 41.97
CA PRO A 420 -15.56 8.06 41.29
C PRO A 420 -15.44 7.53 39.85
N TYR A 421 -16.35 6.64 39.47
CA TYR A 421 -16.55 6.12 38.13
C TYR A 421 -17.84 6.70 37.54
N VAL A 422 -17.77 7.22 36.32
CA VAL A 422 -18.93 7.69 35.56
C VAL A 422 -19.20 6.69 34.42
N PRO A 423 -20.21 5.81 34.52
CA PRO A 423 -20.45 4.81 33.49
C PRO A 423 -20.82 5.38 32.10
N GLY A 424 -21.31 6.61 32.02
CA GLY A 424 -21.86 7.17 30.78
C GLY A 424 -23.30 6.75 30.52
N ARG A 425 -23.82 7.11 29.35
CA ARG A 425 -25.20 6.73 28.95
C ARG A 425 -25.17 5.32 28.38
N VAL A 426 -25.82 4.37 29.05
CA VAL A 426 -25.91 2.98 28.59
C VAL A 426 -26.63 2.91 27.24
N VAL A 427 -25.98 2.29 26.26
CA VAL A 427 -26.54 2.04 24.92
C VAL A 427 -26.61 0.55 24.61
N GLN A 428 -25.81 -0.27 25.29
CA GLN A 428 -25.95 -1.73 25.28
C GLN A 428 -25.64 -2.29 26.66
N GLU A 429 -26.45 -3.26 27.10
CA GLU A 429 -26.24 -4.03 28.31
C GLU A 429 -26.33 -5.53 28.02
N ALA A 430 -25.65 -6.35 28.82
CA ALA A 430 -25.93 -7.78 28.89
C ALA A 430 -25.97 -8.21 30.34
N LEU A 431 -26.93 -9.08 30.67
CA LEU A 431 -27.17 -9.53 32.04
C LEU A 431 -27.25 -8.33 33.01
N GLY A 432 -27.89 -7.23 32.59
CA GLY A 432 -28.03 -5.97 33.35
C GLY A 432 -26.72 -5.20 33.66
N ALA A 433 -25.58 -5.58 33.09
CA ALA A 433 -24.35 -4.81 33.16
C ALA A 433 -24.15 -3.96 31.89
N PRO A 434 -23.81 -2.66 32.00
CA PRO A 434 -23.46 -1.83 30.85
C PRO A 434 -22.23 -2.39 30.11
N ILE A 435 -22.39 -2.71 28.83
CA ILE A 435 -21.29 -3.14 27.96
C ILE A 435 -20.75 -1.95 27.18
N LEU A 436 -21.64 -1.31 26.44
CA LEU A 436 -21.35 -0.15 25.60
C LEU A 436 -22.10 1.05 26.14
N THR A 437 -21.41 2.17 26.17
CA THR A 437 -21.93 3.45 26.66
C THR A 437 -21.55 4.56 25.71
N ASP A 438 -22.34 5.63 25.74
CA ASP A 438 -22.03 6.89 25.08
C ASP A 438 -21.46 7.86 26.12
N GLY A 439 -20.16 8.15 25.98
CA GLY A 439 -19.36 8.86 26.98
C GLY A 439 -19.14 8.07 28.27
N GLY A 440 -18.62 8.75 29.29
CA GLY A 440 -18.21 8.13 30.57
C GLY A 440 -16.71 7.83 30.64
N ASP A 441 -16.32 7.19 31.73
CA ASP A 441 -14.92 6.88 32.09
C ASP A 441 -14.46 5.51 31.58
N GLY A 442 -15.35 4.76 30.92
CA GLY A 442 -15.00 3.50 30.25
C GLY A 442 -13.92 3.71 29.17
N ILE A 443 -13.35 2.61 28.69
CA ILE A 443 -12.27 2.67 27.72
C ILE A 443 -12.68 3.36 26.42
N ASP A 444 -11.86 4.32 25.97
CA ASP A 444 -11.91 4.89 24.62
C ASP A 444 -11.17 3.98 23.64
N PRO A 445 -11.86 3.37 22.67
CA PRO A 445 -11.16 2.64 21.63
C PRO A 445 -10.23 3.53 20.79
N ALA A 446 -10.56 4.82 20.62
CA ALA A 446 -9.76 5.73 19.80
C ALA A 446 -8.36 5.98 20.37
N ASP A 447 -8.17 5.84 21.69
CA ASP A 447 -6.87 5.98 22.35
C ASP A 447 -5.93 4.79 22.12
N HIS A 448 -6.47 3.67 21.63
CA HIS A 448 -5.76 2.41 21.42
C HIS A 448 -5.80 1.92 19.98
N PHE A 449 -6.28 2.75 19.05
CA PHE A 449 -6.22 2.44 17.63
C PHE A 449 -5.26 3.38 16.92
N GLY A 450 -4.25 2.81 16.25
CA GLY A 450 -3.41 3.54 15.31
C GLY A 450 -4.25 4.13 14.18
N LEU A 451 -3.92 5.35 13.79
CA LEU A 451 -4.44 6.03 12.61
C LEU A 451 -3.35 6.25 11.56
N LEU A 452 -2.12 6.53 12.00
CA LEU A 452 -0.94 6.59 11.15
C LEU A 452 0.16 5.77 11.81
N SER A 453 0.72 4.77 11.13
CA SER A 453 1.84 3.99 11.67
C SER A 453 3.14 4.79 11.66
N PRO A 454 3.92 4.78 12.76
CA PRO A 454 5.32 5.16 12.73
C PRO A 454 6.10 4.24 11.80
N THR A 455 6.88 4.84 10.90
CA THR A 455 7.70 4.08 9.95
C THR A 455 9.07 4.71 9.78
N GLU A 456 10.08 3.87 9.59
CA GLU A 456 11.44 4.25 9.21
C GLU A 456 11.87 3.41 8.01
N ARG A 457 12.43 4.04 6.97
CA ARG A 457 12.78 3.37 5.71
C ARG A 457 14.14 3.87 5.24
N THR A 458 15.04 2.93 4.96
CA THR A 458 16.34 3.19 4.33
C THR A 458 16.44 2.38 3.05
N ILE A 459 16.72 3.05 1.95
CA ILE A 459 16.79 2.47 0.62
C ILE A 459 18.14 2.82 0.00
N PHE A 460 18.77 1.81 -0.61
CA PHE A 460 19.96 1.94 -1.43
C PHE A 460 19.72 1.21 -2.75
N ASN A 461 19.99 1.88 -3.86
CA ASN A 461 19.96 1.31 -5.19
C ASN A 461 21.25 1.64 -5.93
N ALA A 462 21.75 0.67 -6.69
CA ALA A 462 22.85 0.86 -7.61
C ALA A 462 22.49 0.25 -8.97
N LEU A 463 22.63 1.02 -10.04
CA LEU A 463 22.44 0.58 -11.41
C LEU A 463 23.74 0.83 -12.15
N GLY A 464 24.06 -0.02 -13.11
CA GLY A 464 25.21 0.22 -13.95
C GLY A 464 25.10 -0.54 -15.25
N HIS A 465 25.66 0.04 -16.31
CA HIS A 465 25.81 -0.65 -17.58
C HIS A 465 27.15 -0.32 -18.24
N PHE A 466 27.58 -1.22 -19.11
CA PHE A 466 28.82 -1.09 -19.85
C PHE A 466 28.74 -1.79 -21.21
N ASP A 467 28.99 -1.04 -22.27
CA ASP A 467 29.14 -1.54 -23.64
C ASP A 467 30.43 -2.34 -23.77
N LEU A 468 30.32 -3.67 -23.67
CA LEU A 468 31.44 -4.61 -23.82
C LEU A 468 32.06 -4.47 -25.22
N ILE A 469 31.18 -4.41 -26.22
CA ILE A 469 31.44 -4.07 -27.63
C ILE A 469 30.24 -3.24 -28.13
N PRO A 470 30.33 -2.53 -29.27
CA PRO A 470 29.24 -1.66 -29.73
C PRO A 470 27.86 -2.33 -29.89
N ALA A 471 27.84 -3.65 -30.05
CA ALA A 471 26.64 -4.45 -30.22
C ALA A 471 26.16 -5.17 -28.95
N VAL A 472 26.92 -5.12 -27.83
CA VAL A 472 26.60 -5.89 -26.61
C VAL A 472 26.92 -5.06 -25.37
N ARG A 473 25.90 -4.86 -24.54
CA ARG A 473 25.93 -4.15 -23.26
C ARG A 473 25.69 -5.12 -22.11
N ALA A 474 26.57 -5.09 -21.11
CA ALA A 474 26.31 -5.70 -19.81
C ALA A 474 25.58 -4.70 -18.91
N PHE A 475 24.68 -5.18 -18.05
CA PHE A 475 24.02 -4.34 -17.06
C PHE A 475 23.87 -5.05 -15.72
N VAL A 476 23.77 -4.25 -14.65
CA VAL A 476 23.53 -4.69 -13.29
C VAL A 476 22.55 -3.74 -12.60
N GLU A 477 21.63 -4.29 -11.82
CA GLU A 477 20.75 -3.55 -10.91
C GLU A 477 20.87 -4.19 -9.53
N THR A 478 21.04 -3.39 -8.48
CA THR A 478 21.10 -3.87 -7.10
C THR A 478 20.23 -2.97 -6.23
N THR A 479 19.41 -3.58 -5.37
CA THR A 479 18.56 -2.89 -4.40
C THR A 479 18.78 -3.51 -3.02
N TYR A 480 18.99 -2.65 -2.02
CA TYR A 480 18.91 -3.00 -0.60
C TYR A 480 17.92 -2.06 0.08
N VAL A 481 17.00 -2.62 0.84
CA VAL A 481 15.99 -1.87 1.57
C VAL A 481 15.90 -2.42 2.99
N ARG A 482 15.81 -1.50 3.95
CA ARG A 482 15.37 -1.78 5.31
C ARG A 482 14.17 -0.92 5.65
N THR A 483 13.08 -1.53 6.10
CA THR A 483 11.95 -0.80 6.68
C THR A 483 11.67 -1.29 8.08
N GLU A 484 11.28 -0.38 8.96
CA GLU A 484 10.83 -0.65 10.32
C GLU A 484 9.46 0.01 10.49
N GLY A 485 8.48 -0.77 10.91
CA GLY A 485 7.13 -0.33 11.21
C GLY A 485 6.76 -0.69 12.64
N VAL A 486 6.11 0.22 13.35
CA VAL A 486 5.66 -0.01 14.74
C VAL A 486 4.14 0.10 14.80
N GLU A 487 3.51 -0.81 15.50
CA GLU A 487 2.11 -0.72 15.85
C GLU A 487 1.97 0.00 17.19
N GLN A 488 1.39 1.21 17.19
CA GLN A 488 1.43 2.07 18.38
C GLN A 488 0.63 1.53 19.56
N SER A 489 -0.49 0.86 19.30
CA SER A 489 -1.41 0.30 20.29
C SER A 489 -2.51 -0.50 19.57
N GLN A 490 -3.10 -1.47 20.25
CA GLN A 490 -4.33 -2.15 19.85
C GLN A 490 -5.21 -2.43 21.07
N LEU A 491 -6.53 -2.25 20.97
CA LEU A 491 -7.49 -2.41 22.08
C LEU A 491 -7.77 -3.86 22.50
N TYR A 492 -6.87 -4.79 22.23
CA TYR A 492 -7.15 -6.21 22.34
C TYR A 492 -6.44 -6.88 23.52
N GLN A 493 -5.91 -6.07 24.45
CA GLN A 493 -5.11 -6.53 25.57
C GLN A 493 -5.82 -6.15 26.87
N TYR A 494 -6.83 -6.91 27.26
CA TYR A 494 -7.66 -6.60 28.43
C TYR A 494 -7.96 -7.85 29.27
N ALA A 495 -8.24 -7.62 30.55
CA ALA A 495 -8.85 -8.61 31.43
C ALA A 495 -10.30 -8.23 31.69
N ALA A 496 -11.23 -8.86 30.98
CA ALA A 496 -12.67 -8.64 31.14
C ALA A 496 -13.44 -9.92 30.75
N PRO A 497 -13.89 -10.76 31.71
CA PRO A 497 -14.51 -12.05 31.41
C PRO A 497 -15.74 -12.00 30.51
N LEU A 498 -16.57 -10.95 30.63
CA LEU A 498 -17.73 -10.76 29.77
C LEU A 498 -17.35 -10.48 28.29
N LEU A 499 -16.10 -10.14 28.03
CA LEU A 499 -15.52 -9.95 26.69
C LEU A 499 -14.47 -11.03 26.36
N GLY A 500 -14.50 -12.15 27.09
CA GLY A 500 -13.62 -13.31 26.90
C GLY A 500 -12.27 -13.25 27.63
N GLY A 501 -11.93 -12.16 28.32
CA GLY A 501 -10.67 -12.05 29.07
C GLY A 501 -10.64 -12.89 30.36
N PRO A 502 -9.48 -13.02 31.02
CA PRO A 502 -9.36 -13.76 32.27
C PRO A 502 -10.05 -13.01 33.42
N ALA A 503 -10.46 -13.77 34.45
CA ALA A 503 -10.90 -13.19 35.71
C ALA A 503 -9.69 -12.93 36.63
N LEU A 504 -9.47 -11.68 37.03
CA LEU A 504 -8.38 -11.30 37.94
C LEU A 504 -8.94 -11.10 39.35
N ARG A 505 -8.71 -12.04 40.26
CA ARG A 505 -9.18 -12.00 41.64
C ARG A 505 -8.10 -11.44 42.57
N PHE A 506 -8.45 -10.48 43.40
CA PHE A 506 -7.57 -9.87 44.40
C PHE A 506 -8.14 -10.02 45.81
N SER A 507 -7.25 -10.24 46.79
CA SER A 507 -7.58 -10.16 48.22
C SER A 507 -7.75 -8.70 48.65
N ALA A 508 -8.67 -8.43 49.58
CA ALA A 508 -8.78 -7.10 50.21
C ALA A 508 -7.53 -6.76 51.07
N ASP A 509 -6.74 -7.76 51.45
CA ASP A 509 -5.46 -7.57 52.15
C ASP A 509 -4.27 -7.35 51.21
N ASN A 510 -4.49 -7.24 49.88
CA ASN A 510 -3.41 -7.05 48.92
C ASN A 510 -2.54 -5.84 49.31
N PRO A 511 -1.21 -6.01 49.36
CA PRO A 511 -0.30 -5.00 49.92
C PRO A 511 -0.21 -3.71 49.11
N TYR A 512 -0.64 -3.72 47.85
CA TYR A 512 -0.68 -2.54 46.99
C TYR A 512 -1.92 -1.67 47.20
N LEU A 513 -2.93 -2.15 47.94
CA LEU A 513 -4.07 -1.32 48.33
C LEU A 513 -3.67 -0.34 49.44
N SER A 514 -4.25 0.85 49.40
CA SER A 514 -4.16 1.82 50.49
C SER A 514 -5.09 1.45 51.66
N ASP A 515 -4.83 2.01 52.84
CA ASP A 515 -5.73 1.82 53.99
C ASP A 515 -7.13 2.37 53.72
N ARG A 516 -7.23 3.43 52.89
CA ARG A 516 -8.51 4.00 52.46
C ARG A 516 -9.27 3.03 51.57
N SER A 517 -8.64 2.48 50.53
CA SER A 517 -9.28 1.52 49.63
C SER A 517 -9.70 0.25 50.38
N ARG A 518 -8.88 -0.22 51.34
CA ARG A 518 -9.23 -1.32 52.25
C ARG A 518 -10.46 -1.01 53.11
N ALA A 519 -10.55 0.19 53.67
CA ALA A 519 -11.72 0.61 54.45
C ALA A 519 -12.99 0.61 53.59
N ILE A 520 -12.93 1.16 52.37
CA ILE A 520 -14.06 1.18 51.44
C ILE A 520 -14.50 -0.25 51.08
N LEU A 521 -13.56 -1.15 50.78
CA LEU A 521 -13.85 -2.56 50.52
C LEU A 521 -14.58 -3.22 51.70
N ALA A 522 -14.10 -2.98 52.92
CA ALA A 522 -14.72 -3.50 54.14
C ALA A 522 -16.13 -2.92 54.39
N GLU A 523 -16.35 -1.62 54.09
CA GLU A 523 -17.67 -0.98 54.15
C GLU A 523 -18.66 -1.60 53.15
N ASN A 524 -18.17 -2.06 52.00
CA ASN A 524 -18.95 -2.82 51.02
C ASN A 524 -19.09 -4.31 51.38
N GLY A 525 -18.52 -4.76 52.51
CA GLY A 525 -18.59 -6.14 52.99
C GLY A 525 -17.73 -7.13 52.20
N LEU A 526 -16.68 -6.65 51.53
CA LEU A 526 -15.82 -7.46 50.65
C LEU A 526 -14.49 -7.82 51.34
N ASP A 527 -14.15 -9.10 51.34
CA ASP A 527 -12.83 -9.63 51.71
C ASP A 527 -11.90 -9.83 50.50
N GLY A 528 -12.40 -9.53 49.30
CA GLY A 528 -11.67 -9.42 48.06
C GLY A 528 -12.58 -9.02 46.91
N PHE A 529 -12.02 -8.66 45.75
CA PHE A 529 -12.76 -8.22 44.56
C PHE A 529 -12.16 -8.83 43.28
N ASN A 530 -12.93 -8.86 42.19
CA ASN A 530 -12.35 -9.09 40.86
C ASN A 530 -12.08 -7.75 40.17
N LEU A 531 -11.14 -7.72 39.23
CA LEU A 531 -10.75 -6.52 38.49
C LEU A 531 -10.91 -6.75 36.99
N SER A 532 -11.63 -5.86 36.33
CA SER A 532 -11.65 -5.73 34.87
C SER A 532 -10.86 -4.51 34.42
N ARG A 533 -9.83 -4.70 33.59
CA ARG A 533 -8.82 -3.67 33.33
C ARG A 533 -8.25 -3.78 31.92
N ASN A 534 -7.97 -2.62 31.32
CA ASN A 534 -7.16 -2.55 30.12
C ASN A 534 -5.67 -2.78 30.46
N LEU A 535 -4.97 -3.62 29.71
CA LEU A 535 -3.57 -4.00 29.94
C LEU A 535 -2.64 -3.43 28.86
N ASN A 536 -3.09 -2.46 28.06
CA ASN A 536 -2.24 -1.81 27.08
C ASN A 536 -1.03 -1.09 27.68
N ASP A 537 -1.14 -0.56 28.91
CA ASP A 537 0.00 0.02 29.63
C ASP A 537 1.12 -1.00 29.94
N VAL A 538 0.81 -2.30 29.90
CA VAL A 538 1.77 -3.41 30.01
C VAL A 538 2.36 -3.74 28.64
N VAL A 539 1.51 -4.03 27.64
CA VAL A 539 1.98 -4.53 26.33
C VAL A 539 2.58 -3.45 25.43
N ASP A 540 2.04 -2.23 25.46
CA ASP A 540 2.47 -1.12 24.59
C ASP A 540 3.82 -0.53 25.06
N ARG A 541 4.34 -0.96 26.21
CA ARG A 541 5.71 -0.63 26.65
C ARG A 541 6.74 -1.17 25.66
N THR A 542 6.46 -2.31 25.05
CA THR A 542 7.27 -2.88 23.97
C THR A 542 6.34 -3.28 22.83
N PRO A 543 5.94 -2.32 21.99
CA PRO A 543 4.89 -2.52 20.98
C PRO A 543 5.27 -3.57 19.94
N GLY A 544 4.26 -3.98 19.17
CA GLY A 544 4.44 -4.77 17.96
C GLY A 544 5.32 -4.03 16.97
N GLU A 545 6.29 -4.72 16.37
CA GLU A 545 7.18 -4.17 15.36
C GLU A 545 7.43 -5.16 14.23
N THR A 546 7.59 -4.63 13.02
CA THR A 546 8.04 -5.39 11.85
C THR A 546 9.28 -4.72 11.27
N GLN A 547 10.36 -5.49 11.14
CA GLN A 547 11.53 -5.11 10.37
C GLN A 547 11.57 -5.93 9.08
N LEU A 548 11.65 -5.26 7.93
CA LEU A 548 11.82 -5.88 6.62
C LEU A 548 13.23 -5.57 6.10
N ASP A 549 13.99 -6.60 5.74
CA ASP A 549 15.21 -6.49 4.96
C ASP A 549 14.99 -7.12 3.58
N LEU A 550 15.19 -6.34 2.52
CA LEU A 550 15.03 -6.78 1.13
C LEU A 550 16.32 -6.58 0.33
N TYR A 551 16.68 -7.60 -0.44
CA TYR A 551 17.80 -7.61 -1.37
C TYR A 551 17.30 -8.01 -2.75
N ARG A 552 17.68 -7.26 -3.79
CA ARG A 552 17.47 -7.63 -5.18
C ARG A 552 18.76 -7.43 -5.96
N PHE A 553 19.08 -8.41 -6.81
CA PHE A 553 20.19 -8.36 -7.76
C PHE A 553 19.68 -8.80 -9.13
N VAL A 554 19.93 -7.97 -10.13
CA VAL A 554 19.72 -8.30 -11.54
C VAL A 554 21.03 -8.13 -12.27
N GLY A 555 21.42 -9.15 -13.03
CA GLY A 555 22.56 -9.08 -13.93
C GLY A 555 22.18 -9.64 -15.29
N GLY A 556 22.66 -9.01 -16.36
CA GLY A 556 22.33 -9.47 -17.69
C GLY A 556 23.20 -8.88 -18.79
N LEU A 557 22.94 -9.39 -19.99
CA LEU A 557 23.51 -8.91 -21.24
C LEU A 557 22.34 -8.56 -22.16
N LYS A 558 22.46 -7.44 -22.87
CA LYS A 558 21.59 -7.08 -23.98
C LYS A 558 22.45 -6.73 -25.19
N GLY A 559 21.93 -6.96 -26.39
CA GLY A 559 22.68 -6.66 -27.59
C GLY A 559 21.84 -6.63 -28.85
N ASP A 560 22.43 -6.06 -29.89
CA ASP A 560 21.82 -5.85 -31.19
C ASP A 560 22.64 -6.53 -32.29
N PHE A 561 21.97 -7.09 -33.29
CA PHE A 561 22.62 -7.60 -34.49
C PHE A 561 21.75 -7.34 -35.72
N GLN A 562 22.39 -7.28 -36.89
CA GLN A 562 21.67 -7.04 -38.14
C GLN A 562 21.14 -8.35 -38.72
N ALA A 563 19.85 -8.39 -39.05
CA ALA A 563 19.21 -9.49 -39.77
C ALA A 563 18.03 -8.96 -40.59
N PHE A 564 17.93 -9.43 -41.85
CA PHE A 564 16.84 -9.05 -42.78
C PHE A 564 16.66 -7.53 -42.98
N ASP A 565 17.77 -6.80 -43.13
CA ASP A 565 17.79 -5.33 -43.26
C ASP A 565 17.19 -4.57 -42.06
N ASP A 566 17.07 -5.25 -40.91
CA ASP A 566 16.60 -4.67 -39.66
C ASP A 566 17.56 -5.00 -38.49
N THR A 567 17.44 -4.22 -37.41
CA THR A 567 18.17 -4.44 -36.17
C THR A 567 17.36 -5.35 -35.26
N TRP A 568 17.91 -6.51 -34.95
CA TRP A 568 17.33 -7.46 -34.02
C TRP A 568 18.00 -7.30 -32.66
N SER A 569 17.20 -7.25 -31.61
CA SER A 569 17.66 -7.06 -30.24
C SER A 569 17.42 -8.33 -29.42
N TRP A 570 18.34 -8.66 -28.53
CA TRP A 570 18.19 -9.74 -27.56
C TRP A 570 18.57 -9.28 -26.16
N ASP A 571 17.96 -9.89 -25.15
CA ASP A 571 18.41 -9.76 -23.77
C ASP A 571 18.38 -11.10 -23.04
N LEU A 572 19.35 -11.30 -22.16
CA LEU A 572 19.42 -12.42 -21.23
C LEU A 572 19.67 -11.84 -19.85
N SER A 573 18.79 -12.14 -18.90
CA SER A 573 18.90 -11.60 -17.55
C SER A 573 18.59 -12.65 -16.49
N TYR A 574 19.32 -12.54 -15.37
CA TYR A 574 19.09 -13.29 -14.16
C TYR A 574 18.70 -12.32 -13.04
N ASN A 575 17.55 -12.56 -12.42
CA ASN A 575 17.01 -11.77 -11.32
C ASN A 575 16.92 -12.66 -10.08
N TYR A 576 17.53 -12.21 -8.99
CA TYR A 576 17.45 -12.82 -7.68
C TYR A 576 16.89 -11.78 -6.70
N GLY A 577 15.84 -12.15 -5.98
CA GLY A 577 15.31 -11.33 -4.90
C GLY A 577 15.10 -12.16 -3.63
N ARG A 578 15.35 -11.54 -2.48
CA ARG A 578 15.11 -12.08 -1.15
C ARG A 578 14.47 -10.98 -0.30
N SER A 579 13.35 -11.28 0.34
CA SER A 579 12.68 -10.41 1.30
C SER A 579 12.50 -11.15 2.61
N GLU A 580 13.02 -10.62 3.70
CA GLU A 580 12.93 -11.19 5.04
C GLU A 580 12.23 -10.20 5.97
N SER A 581 11.08 -10.61 6.51
CA SER A 581 10.32 -9.83 7.48
C SER A 581 10.42 -10.50 8.84
N VAL A 582 10.91 -9.78 9.84
CA VAL A 582 10.91 -10.20 11.24
C VAL A 582 9.85 -9.39 11.94
N SER A 583 8.80 -10.06 12.41
CA SER A 583 7.76 -9.42 13.22
C SER A 583 7.88 -9.88 14.66
N SER A 584 7.64 -8.98 15.60
CA SER A 584 7.67 -9.28 17.03
C SER A 584 6.56 -8.54 17.75
N GLU A 585 5.91 -9.21 18.69
CA GLU A 585 4.80 -8.67 19.46
C GLU A 585 4.83 -9.20 20.89
N THR A 586 4.39 -8.39 21.84
CA THR A 586 4.41 -8.72 23.25
C THR A 586 3.11 -9.41 23.66
N HIS A 587 3.23 -10.57 24.31
CA HIS A 587 2.14 -11.38 24.84
C HIS A 587 2.17 -11.41 26.36
N ILE A 588 1.01 -11.50 27.00
CA ILE A 588 0.90 -11.73 28.44
C ILE A 588 0.69 -13.23 28.71
N ASP A 589 1.55 -13.83 29.51
CA ASP A 589 1.39 -15.19 30.03
C ASP A 589 0.32 -15.19 31.15
N PRO A 590 -0.87 -15.81 30.91
CA PRO A 590 -1.96 -15.77 31.88
C PRO A 590 -1.62 -16.48 33.19
N VAL A 591 -0.76 -17.52 33.17
CA VAL A 591 -0.38 -18.26 34.38
C VAL A 591 0.55 -17.42 35.24
N ARG A 592 1.55 -16.78 34.64
CA ARG A 592 2.45 -15.86 35.36
C ARG A 592 1.70 -14.64 35.86
N LEU A 593 0.77 -14.08 35.08
CA LEU A 593 -0.09 -13.00 35.52
C LEU A 593 -0.89 -13.39 36.78
N LEU A 594 -1.57 -14.54 36.76
CA LEU A 594 -2.36 -15.00 37.91
C LEU A 594 -1.50 -15.24 39.16
N ARG A 595 -0.25 -15.69 39.01
CA ARG A 595 0.70 -15.79 40.13
C ARG A 595 1.16 -14.43 40.64
N ALA A 596 1.43 -13.49 39.73
CA ALA A 596 1.95 -12.17 40.04
C ALA A 596 0.92 -11.30 40.78
N ILE A 597 -0.37 -11.42 40.47
CA ILE A 597 -1.44 -10.65 41.13
C ILE A 597 -1.72 -11.11 42.57
N ASP A 598 -1.36 -12.35 42.91
CA ASP A 598 -1.50 -12.92 44.25
C ASP A 598 -0.36 -12.44 45.17
N ALA A 599 -0.32 -11.13 45.41
CA ALA A 599 0.70 -10.47 46.21
C ALA A 599 0.35 -10.42 47.70
N VAL A 600 1.32 -10.70 48.57
CA VAL A 600 1.22 -10.71 50.04
C VAL A 600 2.42 -10.03 50.68
N ARG A 601 2.36 -9.72 51.98
CA ARG A 601 3.53 -9.28 52.75
C ARG A 601 4.22 -10.48 53.40
N ASP A 602 5.53 -10.61 53.22
CA ASP A 602 6.33 -11.59 53.95
C ASP A 602 6.54 -11.19 55.42
N GLY A 603 7.18 -12.06 56.21
CA GLY A 603 7.49 -11.79 57.62
C GLY A 603 8.45 -10.61 57.87
N SER A 604 9.08 -10.07 56.82
CA SER A 604 9.94 -8.88 56.86
C SER A 604 9.22 -7.62 56.36
N GLY A 605 7.95 -7.74 55.92
CA GLY A 605 7.14 -6.66 55.39
C GLY A 605 7.30 -6.38 53.88
N ASN A 606 8.12 -7.17 53.17
CA ASN A 606 8.31 -7.04 51.72
C ASN A 606 7.08 -7.56 50.97
N VAL A 607 6.77 -6.96 49.83
CA VAL A 607 5.72 -7.47 48.93
C VAL A 607 6.30 -8.60 48.09
N VAL A 608 5.68 -9.78 48.16
CA VAL A 608 6.09 -11.01 47.46
C VAL A 608 4.86 -11.70 46.87
N CYS A 609 5.01 -12.57 45.88
CA CYS A 609 3.92 -13.46 45.47
C CYS A 609 3.67 -14.52 46.54
N ALA A 610 2.41 -14.88 46.80
CA ALA A 610 2.06 -15.93 47.74
C ALA A 610 2.61 -17.31 47.33
N SER A 611 2.76 -17.55 46.02
CA SER A 611 3.39 -18.76 45.49
C SER A 611 4.88 -18.88 45.83
N GLY A 612 5.54 -17.78 46.19
CA GLY A 612 6.99 -17.69 46.34
C GLY A 612 7.75 -17.96 45.04
N GLY A 613 9.04 -18.31 45.17
CA GLY A 613 9.91 -18.69 44.06
C GLY A 613 10.47 -17.51 43.27
N ASP A 614 10.47 -17.63 41.95
CA ASP A 614 10.91 -16.63 40.97
C ASP A 614 9.80 -15.63 40.58
N CYS A 615 8.61 -15.77 41.16
CA CYS A 615 7.49 -14.88 40.89
C CYS A 615 7.77 -13.45 41.35
N VAL A 616 7.41 -12.48 40.50
CA VAL A 616 7.50 -11.05 40.79
C VAL A 616 6.09 -10.49 40.98
N PRO A 617 5.75 -9.91 42.15
CA PRO A 617 4.40 -9.43 42.42
C PRO A 617 4.09 -8.16 41.60
N ILE A 618 2.92 -8.10 40.98
CA ILE A 618 2.51 -6.97 40.13
C ILE A 618 1.44 -6.10 40.80
N ASN A 619 1.58 -4.78 40.67
CA ASN A 619 0.53 -3.83 41.02
C ASN A 619 -0.28 -3.45 39.78
N LEU A 620 -1.54 -3.88 39.71
CA LEU A 620 -2.47 -3.53 38.64
C LEU A 620 -3.52 -2.49 39.04
N PHE A 621 -3.41 -1.89 40.24
CA PHE A 621 -4.32 -0.82 40.65
C PHE A 621 -3.84 0.49 40.05
N GLY A 622 -4.52 0.99 39.02
CA GLY A 622 -4.11 2.16 38.25
C GLY A 622 -3.23 1.82 37.03
N ALA A 623 -3.30 2.66 36.00
CA ALA A 623 -2.47 2.53 34.79
C ALA A 623 -1.05 3.06 35.04
N GLY A 624 -0.03 2.31 34.63
CA GLY A 624 1.38 2.66 34.77
C GLY A 624 2.01 2.39 36.14
N ASN A 625 1.30 1.73 37.07
CA ASN A 625 1.80 1.45 38.42
C ASN A 625 2.60 0.14 38.55
N ALA A 626 2.55 -0.73 37.54
CA ALA A 626 3.34 -1.96 37.52
C ALA A 626 4.83 -1.64 37.35
N SER A 627 5.68 -2.28 38.17
CA SER A 627 7.13 -2.19 38.02
C SER A 627 7.61 -2.87 36.74
N ALA A 628 8.72 -2.38 36.18
CA ALA A 628 9.32 -2.97 34.98
C ALA A 628 9.59 -4.47 35.14
N GLU A 629 10.11 -4.89 36.30
CA GLU A 629 10.45 -6.28 36.60
C GLU A 629 9.22 -7.19 36.64
N ALA A 630 8.07 -6.68 37.09
CA ALA A 630 6.83 -7.42 37.14
C ALA A 630 6.19 -7.57 35.76
N ILE A 631 6.26 -6.51 34.93
CA ILE A 631 5.86 -6.56 33.52
C ILE A 631 6.71 -7.61 32.80
N ASP A 632 8.04 -7.52 32.92
CA ASP A 632 8.97 -8.44 32.26
C ASP A 632 8.75 -9.92 32.71
N TYR A 633 8.30 -10.15 33.95
CA TYR A 633 7.94 -11.49 34.44
C TYR A 633 6.70 -12.06 33.73
N ILE A 634 5.65 -11.25 33.56
CA ILE A 634 4.36 -11.71 33.02
C ILE A 634 4.29 -11.67 31.50
N THR A 635 5.24 -11.03 30.82
CA THR A 635 5.22 -10.92 29.36
C THR A 635 6.26 -11.81 28.69
N ASP A 636 5.89 -12.41 27.56
CA ASP A 636 6.82 -13.04 26.63
C ASP A 636 6.78 -12.28 25.29
N ARG A 637 7.91 -12.15 24.60
CA ARG A 637 7.98 -11.53 23.26
C ARG A 637 7.91 -12.63 22.20
N GLY A 638 6.78 -12.70 21.50
CA GLY A 638 6.61 -13.59 20.35
C GLY A 638 7.31 -13.01 19.13
N ARG A 639 7.95 -13.88 18.36
CA ARG A 639 8.72 -13.53 17.16
C ARG A 639 8.42 -14.49 16.02
N ALA A 640 8.22 -13.93 14.83
CA ALA A 640 8.10 -14.69 13.59
C ALA A 640 9.05 -14.16 12.51
N ILE A 641 9.52 -15.07 11.66
CA ILE A 641 10.33 -14.75 10.48
C ILE A 641 9.56 -15.20 9.24
N SER A 642 9.22 -14.26 8.36
CA SER A 642 8.67 -14.55 7.03
C SER A 642 9.75 -14.30 5.98
N LEU A 643 9.99 -15.28 5.13
CA LEU A 643 10.97 -15.22 4.06
C LEU A 643 10.28 -15.44 2.70
N ASN A 644 10.53 -14.55 1.75
CA ASN A 644 10.22 -14.75 0.33
C ASN A 644 11.51 -14.76 -0.49
N THR A 645 11.62 -15.66 -1.46
CA THR A 645 12.75 -15.71 -2.41
C THR A 645 12.23 -15.94 -3.82
N GLN A 646 12.74 -15.15 -4.76
CA GLN A 646 12.42 -15.24 -6.18
C GLN A 646 13.72 -15.39 -6.99
N LYS A 647 13.72 -16.32 -7.94
CA LYS A 647 14.79 -16.51 -8.92
C LYS A 647 14.18 -16.56 -10.30
N VAL A 648 14.59 -15.68 -11.21
CA VAL A 648 14.08 -15.62 -12.58
C VAL A 648 15.25 -15.62 -13.55
N LEU A 649 15.23 -16.51 -14.53
CA LEU A 649 16.08 -16.46 -15.71
C LEU A 649 15.17 -16.17 -16.90
N THR A 650 15.44 -15.08 -17.61
CA THR A 650 14.64 -14.64 -18.76
C THR A 650 15.55 -14.41 -19.96
N GLY A 651 15.13 -14.89 -21.13
CA GLY A 651 15.76 -14.58 -22.42
C GLY A 651 14.73 -14.07 -23.41
N ASN A 652 15.05 -13.04 -24.16
CA ASN A 652 14.20 -12.47 -25.21
C ASN A 652 14.96 -12.25 -26.51
N LEU A 653 14.21 -12.29 -27.60
CA LEU A 653 14.64 -11.95 -28.94
C LEU A 653 13.53 -11.12 -29.60
N THR A 654 13.87 -9.97 -30.17
CA THR A 654 12.97 -9.04 -30.83
C THR A 654 13.53 -8.65 -32.18
N GLY A 655 12.67 -8.50 -33.19
CA GLY A 655 13.08 -8.02 -34.50
C GLY A 655 11.89 -7.91 -35.45
N ALA A 656 12.17 -7.62 -36.72
CA ALA A 656 11.17 -7.69 -37.77
C ALA A 656 11.56 -8.68 -38.87
N LEU A 657 10.55 -9.34 -39.43
CA LEU A 657 10.67 -10.21 -40.58
C LEU A 657 10.37 -9.43 -41.86
N PRO A 658 11.05 -9.70 -42.99
CA PRO A 658 10.86 -9.00 -44.26
C PRO A 658 9.58 -9.44 -45.00
N VAL A 659 8.58 -9.89 -44.25
CA VAL A 659 7.26 -10.28 -44.73
C VAL A 659 6.24 -9.40 -44.03
N GLY A 660 5.23 -8.94 -44.77
CA GLY A 660 4.22 -8.02 -44.26
C GLY A 660 3.41 -7.43 -45.40
N LEU A 661 2.23 -6.88 -45.09
CA LEU A 661 1.36 -6.28 -46.12
C LEU A 661 1.70 -4.81 -46.37
N ALA A 662 1.85 -4.02 -45.31
CA ALA A 662 2.22 -2.61 -45.40
C ALA A 662 3.67 -2.35 -44.95
N GLU A 663 4.06 -2.91 -43.81
CA GLU A 663 5.41 -2.83 -43.23
C GLU A 663 5.85 -4.21 -42.72
N PRO A 664 7.15 -4.42 -42.45
CA PRO A 664 7.67 -5.66 -41.88
C PRO A 664 6.89 -6.13 -40.64
N LEU A 665 6.66 -7.44 -40.53
CA LEU A 665 6.05 -8.07 -39.37
C LEU A 665 7.03 -8.02 -38.19
N GLN A 666 6.69 -7.31 -37.13
CA GLN A 666 7.50 -7.25 -35.91
C GLN A 666 7.12 -8.41 -34.98
N PHE A 667 8.11 -8.95 -34.26
CA PHE A 667 7.87 -10.01 -33.30
C PHE A 667 8.78 -9.89 -32.08
N ASN A 668 8.34 -10.50 -30.98
CA ASN A 668 9.15 -10.84 -29.82
C ASN A 668 8.96 -12.33 -29.51
N LEU A 669 10.02 -13.02 -29.12
CA LEU A 669 9.99 -14.37 -28.57
C LEU A 669 10.78 -14.38 -27.27
N GLY A 670 10.30 -15.12 -26.28
CA GLY A 670 11.04 -15.27 -25.04
C GLY A 670 10.73 -16.55 -24.28
N ALA A 671 11.59 -16.81 -23.33
CA ALA A 671 11.48 -17.92 -22.39
C ALA A 671 11.84 -17.45 -20.99
N GLU A 672 11.08 -17.93 -20.01
CA GLU A 672 11.29 -17.63 -18.60
C GLU A 672 11.30 -18.91 -17.78
N ARG A 673 12.24 -18.98 -16.84
CA ARG A 673 12.27 -20.01 -15.80
C ARG A 673 12.30 -19.32 -14.46
N ARG A 674 11.26 -19.53 -13.65
CA ARG A 674 11.09 -18.89 -12.36
C ARG A 674 10.94 -19.90 -11.25
N THR A 675 11.59 -19.65 -10.12
CA THR A 675 11.37 -20.35 -8.85
C THR A 675 10.90 -19.33 -7.83
N GLU A 676 9.74 -19.60 -7.23
CA GLU A 676 9.19 -18.86 -6.10
C GLU A 676 9.28 -19.74 -4.86
N SER A 677 9.68 -19.18 -3.74
CA SER A 677 9.78 -19.91 -2.47
C SER A 677 9.42 -18.99 -1.32
N GLY A 678 8.73 -19.55 -0.33
CA GLY A 678 8.37 -18.83 0.88
C GLY A 678 8.46 -19.72 2.11
N SER A 679 8.86 -19.14 3.23
CA SER A 679 8.74 -19.77 4.54
C SER A 679 8.23 -18.80 5.59
N PHE A 680 7.55 -19.33 6.59
CA PHE A 680 7.13 -18.59 7.78
C PHE A 680 7.44 -19.45 9.01
N GLU A 681 8.25 -18.89 9.91
CA GLU A 681 8.78 -19.56 11.09
C GLU A 681 8.33 -18.79 12.34
N PRO A 682 7.18 -19.14 12.94
CA PRO A 682 6.76 -18.60 14.22
C PRO A 682 7.49 -19.31 15.36
N ASP A 683 7.86 -18.58 16.41
CA ASP A 683 8.41 -19.16 17.63
C ASP A 683 7.35 -19.89 18.49
N ALA A 684 7.79 -20.48 19.60
CA ALA A 684 6.90 -21.22 20.49
C ALA A 684 5.80 -20.35 21.11
N THR A 685 6.05 -19.05 21.32
CA THR A 685 5.06 -18.10 21.87
C THR A 685 3.92 -17.90 20.88
N LEU A 686 4.27 -17.62 19.62
CA LEU A 686 3.30 -17.42 18.53
C LEU A 686 2.60 -18.72 18.11
N GLN A 687 3.29 -19.86 18.18
CA GLN A 687 2.68 -21.18 17.94
C GLN A 687 1.70 -21.55 19.06
N ALA A 688 1.98 -21.19 20.31
CA ALA A 688 1.09 -21.50 21.42
C ALA A 688 -0.23 -20.71 21.34
N GLY A 689 -0.24 -19.53 20.70
CA GLY A 689 -1.45 -18.69 20.60
C GLY A 689 -1.94 -18.22 21.97
N ASN A 690 -1.06 -18.17 22.97
CA ASN A 690 -1.39 -17.80 24.35
C ASN A 690 -1.54 -16.27 24.46
N VAL A 691 -2.72 -15.75 24.14
CA VAL A 691 -3.08 -14.35 24.32
C VAL A 691 -4.31 -14.25 25.21
N LEU A 692 -4.33 -13.25 26.09
CA LEU A 692 -5.59 -12.80 26.69
C LEU A 692 -6.51 -12.37 25.55
N VAL A 693 -7.74 -12.85 25.57
CA VAL A 693 -8.67 -12.80 24.43
C VAL A 693 -8.84 -11.39 23.90
N GLY A 694 -8.61 -11.23 22.60
CA GLY A 694 -8.94 -10.01 21.86
C GLY A 694 -8.26 -9.92 20.50
N THR A 695 -7.02 -10.39 20.36
CA THR A 695 -6.19 -10.09 19.17
C THR A 695 -6.57 -10.87 17.92
N GLY A 696 -7.39 -11.92 18.04
CA GLY A 696 -7.66 -12.83 16.92
C GLY A 696 -6.41 -13.54 16.37
N VAL A 697 -5.22 -13.36 16.96
CA VAL A 697 -4.04 -14.13 16.58
C VAL A 697 -4.14 -15.51 17.23
N GLY A 698 -4.86 -16.39 16.54
CA GLY A 698 -4.76 -17.83 16.77
C GLY A 698 -3.33 -18.30 16.54
N SER A 699 -3.00 -19.47 17.08
CA SER A 699 -1.72 -20.13 16.85
C SER A 699 -1.27 -20.02 15.40
N PHE A 700 -0.07 -19.50 15.20
CA PHE A 700 0.50 -19.43 13.86
C PHE A 700 1.15 -20.76 13.48
N ALA A 701 0.80 -21.29 12.31
CA ALA A 701 1.44 -22.49 11.79
C ALA A 701 2.65 -22.11 10.93
N GLY A 702 3.70 -22.93 11.00
CA GLY A 702 4.83 -22.82 10.10
C GLY A 702 4.42 -23.10 8.66
N ILE A 703 5.13 -22.47 7.73
CA ILE A 703 4.92 -22.61 6.28
C ILE A 703 6.29 -22.79 5.65
N GLU A 704 6.41 -23.74 4.74
CA GLU A 704 7.58 -23.88 3.90
C GLU A 704 7.13 -24.47 2.57
N GLY A 705 7.42 -23.76 1.48
CA GLY A 705 6.95 -24.18 0.17
C GLY A 705 7.71 -23.52 -0.96
N SER A 706 7.68 -24.16 -2.11
CA SER A 706 8.19 -23.59 -3.35
C SER A 706 7.45 -24.14 -4.55
N TYR A 707 7.40 -23.35 -5.61
CA TYR A 707 6.98 -23.81 -6.92
C TYR A 707 7.88 -23.22 -8.00
N ARG A 708 7.77 -23.80 -9.19
CA ARG A 708 8.57 -23.40 -10.34
C ARG A 708 7.70 -23.27 -11.55
N THR A 709 7.91 -22.22 -12.33
CA THR A 709 7.27 -22.03 -13.63
C THR A 709 8.29 -22.10 -14.76
N THR A 710 7.87 -22.70 -15.86
CA THR A 710 8.58 -22.67 -17.15
C THR A 710 7.63 -22.07 -18.15
N GLU A 711 8.05 -21.00 -18.80
CA GLU A 711 7.15 -20.19 -19.61
C GLU A 711 7.80 -19.91 -20.96
N PHE A 712 7.02 -20.06 -22.02
CA PHE A 712 7.41 -19.69 -23.38
C PHE A 712 6.37 -18.72 -23.91
N TYR A 713 6.83 -17.64 -24.51
CA TYR A 713 5.94 -16.58 -24.97
C TYR A 713 6.42 -15.95 -26.25
N GLY A 714 5.49 -15.29 -26.93
CA GLY A 714 5.79 -14.47 -28.07
C GLY A 714 4.71 -13.43 -28.33
N GLU A 715 5.14 -12.34 -28.96
CA GLU A 715 4.30 -11.23 -29.40
C GLU A 715 4.52 -11.00 -30.89
N VAL A 716 3.48 -10.60 -31.61
CA VAL A 716 3.54 -10.27 -33.03
C VAL A 716 2.73 -9.02 -33.29
N VAL A 717 3.27 -8.13 -34.12
CA VAL A 717 2.62 -6.92 -34.61
C VAL A 717 2.66 -6.95 -36.13
N ALA A 718 1.49 -6.92 -36.74
CA ALA A 718 1.31 -6.93 -38.19
C ALA A 718 0.72 -5.61 -38.68
N PRO A 719 1.53 -4.69 -39.21
CA PRO A 719 1.05 -3.50 -39.89
C PRO A 719 0.37 -3.90 -41.22
N LEU A 720 -0.95 -3.79 -41.27
CA LEU A 720 -1.74 -4.12 -42.45
C LEU A 720 -1.94 -2.92 -43.37
N ILE A 721 -2.04 -1.72 -42.78
CA ILE A 721 -2.11 -0.45 -43.49
C ILE A 721 -1.07 0.50 -42.87
N ALA A 722 -0.31 1.18 -43.72
CA ALA A 722 0.62 2.23 -43.34
C ALA A 722 0.30 3.54 -44.04
N GLU A 723 0.76 4.66 -43.48
CA GLU A 723 0.40 5.99 -43.99
C GLU A 723 0.90 6.19 -45.43
N SER A 724 2.04 5.57 -45.74
CA SER A 724 2.71 5.53 -47.05
C SER A 724 1.86 4.96 -48.19
N GLN A 725 0.82 4.18 -47.89
CA GLN A 725 -0.09 3.63 -48.90
C GLN A 725 -1.19 4.60 -49.35
N GLU A 726 -1.30 5.78 -48.72
CA GLU A 726 -2.19 6.89 -49.14
C GLU A 726 -3.69 6.53 -49.30
N LEU A 727 -4.19 5.52 -48.58
CA LEU A 727 -5.60 5.12 -48.60
C LEU A 727 -6.54 6.24 -48.11
N ARG A 728 -7.61 6.53 -48.87
CA ARG A 728 -8.52 7.67 -48.59
C ARG A 728 -9.22 7.64 -47.23
N PHE A 729 -9.38 6.47 -46.61
CA PHE A 729 -10.13 6.28 -45.36
C PHE A 729 -9.27 5.87 -44.16
N ALA A 730 -8.01 5.47 -44.37
CA ALA A 730 -7.14 4.91 -43.33
C ALA A 730 -5.72 5.46 -43.43
N LYS A 731 -5.17 5.92 -42.30
CA LYS A 731 -3.74 6.23 -42.17
C LYS A 731 -2.96 5.01 -41.74
N ALA A 732 -3.45 4.25 -40.76
CA ALA A 732 -2.78 3.04 -40.29
C ALA A 732 -3.78 2.00 -39.77
N LEU A 733 -3.42 0.73 -39.89
CA LEU A 733 -4.10 -0.40 -39.26
C LEU A 733 -3.04 -1.42 -38.88
N SER A 734 -2.96 -1.77 -37.60
CA SER A 734 -2.09 -2.84 -37.12
C SER A 734 -2.91 -3.87 -36.36
N LEU A 735 -2.59 -5.16 -36.58
CA LEU A 735 -3.05 -6.25 -35.72
C LEU A 735 -1.93 -6.65 -34.77
N GLU A 736 -2.33 -7.06 -33.58
CA GLU A 736 -1.39 -7.38 -32.50
C GLU A 736 -1.88 -8.62 -31.78
N ALA A 737 -0.95 -9.53 -31.47
CA ALA A 737 -1.25 -10.72 -30.71
C ALA A 737 -0.08 -11.08 -29.80
N ALA A 738 -0.39 -11.59 -28.62
CA ALA A 738 0.57 -12.13 -27.68
C ALA A 738 0.08 -13.47 -27.14
N ALA A 739 0.96 -14.41 -26.91
CA ALA A 739 0.64 -15.69 -26.29
C ALA A 739 1.76 -16.14 -25.37
N ARG A 740 1.39 -16.77 -24.25
CA ARG A 740 2.31 -17.29 -23.25
C ARG A 740 1.78 -18.58 -22.66
N HIS A 741 2.55 -19.64 -22.88
CA HIS A 741 2.33 -20.93 -22.26
C HIS A 741 3.06 -20.96 -20.92
N VAL A 742 2.33 -21.28 -19.85
CA VAL A 742 2.85 -21.36 -18.48
C VAL A 742 2.74 -22.81 -18.03
N ASP A 743 3.86 -23.42 -17.62
CA ASP A 743 3.91 -24.72 -16.96
C ASP A 743 4.32 -24.53 -15.50
N ASN A 744 3.37 -24.65 -14.58
CA ASN A 744 3.54 -24.51 -13.15
C ASN A 744 3.65 -25.90 -12.50
N SER A 745 4.68 -26.12 -11.67
CA SER A 745 4.93 -27.41 -11.02
C SER A 745 3.85 -27.89 -10.05
N LEU A 746 2.88 -27.04 -9.67
CA LEU A 746 1.77 -27.36 -8.77
C LEU A 746 0.42 -27.18 -9.47
N ALA A 747 0.14 -25.98 -9.98
CA ALA A 747 -1.15 -25.64 -10.57
C ALA A 747 -1.37 -26.19 -11.99
N GLY A 748 -0.38 -26.87 -12.57
CA GLY A 748 -0.45 -27.41 -13.92
C GLY A 748 -0.12 -26.39 -15.00
N SER A 749 -0.62 -26.61 -16.22
CA SER A 749 -0.25 -25.82 -17.38
C SER A 749 -1.44 -25.09 -17.99
N ASP A 750 -1.20 -23.83 -18.38
CA ASP A 750 -2.19 -22.93 -18.96
C ASP A 750 -1.62 -22.12 -20.12
N LEU A 751 -2.52 -21.61 -20.97
CA LEU A 751 -2.19 -20.72 -22.07
C LEU A 751 -2.89 -19.38 -21.88
N THR A 752 -2.11 -18.32 -21.68
CA THR A 752 -2.62 -16.94 -21.72
C THR A 752 -2.38 -16.35 -23.10
N TRP A 753 -3.30 -15.52 -23.58
CA TRP A 753 -3.15 -14.88 -24.87
C TRP A 753 -3.95 -13.58 -24.95
N SER A 754 -3.53 -12.69 -25.85
CA SER A 754 -4.28 -11.49 -26.23
C SER A 754 -4.25 -11.30 -27.73
N ALA A 755 -5.30 -10.68 -28.27
CA ALA A 755 -5.40 -10.29 -29.66
C ALA A 755 -6.16 -8.98 -29.79
N GLY A 756 -5.67 -8.08 -30.62
CA GLY A 756 -6.26 -6.75 -30.78
C GLY A 756 -5.87 -6.05 -32.07
N ALA A 757 -6.43 -4.87 -32.25
CA ALA A 757 -6.18 -4.02 -33.41
C ALA A 757 -6.12 -2.55 -33.02
N ARG A 758 -5.32 -1.80 -33.78
CA ARG A 758 -5.31 -0.33 -33.76
C ARG A 758 -5.60 0.20 -35.14
N PHE A 759 -6.46 1.20 -35.22
CA PHE A 759 -6.91 1.81 -36.46
C PHE A 759 -6.85 3.32 -36.38
N ALA A 760 -6.01 3.93 -37.20
CA ALA A 760 -5.94 5.37 -37.37
C ALA A 760 -6.70 5.77 -38.65
N PRO A 761 -7.94 6.30 -38.56
CA PRO A 761 -8.65 6.77 -39.74
C PRO A 761 -7.98 8.00 -40.36
N ARG A 762 -8.14 8.17 -41.69
CA ARG A 762 -7.68 9.38 -42.38
C ARG A 762 -8.79 10.42 -42.39
N LEU A 763 -8.84 11.25 -41.36
CA LEU A 763 -9.81 12.34 -41.22
C LEU A 763 -9.13 13.72 -41.34
N PRO A 764 -9.73 14.69 -42.05
CA PRO A 764 -9.17 16.04 -42.16
C PRO A 764 -9.49 16.93 -40.95
N GLY A 765 -8.71 18.00 -40.78
CA GLY A 765 -8.97 19.04 -39.79
C GLY A 765 -8.92 18.50 -38.35
N TRP A 766 -10.00 18.71 -37.60
CA TRP A 766 -10.11 18.24 -36.21
C TRP A 766 -10.17 16.72 -36.08
N GLY A 767 -10.49 15.96 -37.13
CA GLY A 767 -10.49 14.50 -37.06
C GLY A 767 -9.09 13.88 -37.11
N ASP A 768 -8.07 14.65 -37.49
CA ASP A 768 -6.70 14.16 -37.62
C ASP A 768 -6.10 13.81 -36.25
N GLY A 769 -5.26 12.78 -36.18
CA GLY A 769 -4.64 12.31 -34.94
C GLY A 769 -5.52 11.44 -34.04
N LEU A 770 -6.69 10.97 -34.53
CA LEU A 770 -7.49 9.94 -33.87
C LEU A 770 -6.92 8.53 -34.16
N VAL A 771 -6.81 7.71 -33.12
CA VAL A 771 -6.48 6.29 -33.18
C VAL A 771 -7.51 5.53 -32.36
N LEU A 772 -8.22 4.58 -32.97
CA LEU A 772 -9.07 3.63 -32.27
C LEU A 772 -8.26 2.40 -31.91
N ARG A 773 -8.52 1.79 -30.75
CA ARG A 773 -7.85 0.57 -30.30
C ARG A 773 -8.82 -0.37 -29.60
N GLY A 774 -8.58 -1.67 -29.73
CA GLY A 774 -9.31 -2.66 -28.97
C GLY A 774 -8.53 -3.96 -28.85
N VAL A 775 -8.71 -4.66 -27.72
CA VAL A 775 -7.99 -5.89 -27.39
C VAL A 775 -8.87 -6.80 -26.57
N TYR A 776 -8.75 -8.10 -26.82
CA TYR A 776 -9.29 -9.18 -25.99
C TYR A 776 -8.12 -9.93 -25.36
N THR A 777 -8.25 -10.35 -24.10
CA THR A 777 -7.20 -11.05 -23.34
C THR A 777 -7.81 -12.17 -22.49
N HIS A 778 -7.20 -13.35 -22.56
CA HIS A 778 -7.34 -14.43 -21.60
C HIS A 778 -6.12 -14.47 -20.69
N ALA A 779 -6.33 -14.35 -19.37
CA ALA A 779 -5.29 -14.20 -18.36
C ALA A 779 -5.47 -15.21 -17.21
N ILE A 780 -4.38 -15.44 -16.46
CA ILE A 780 -4.40 -16.29 -15.27
C ILE A 780 -3.64 -15.68 -14.09
N ARG A 781 -3.98 -16.12 -12.87
CA ARG A 781 -3.16 -15.97 -11.66
C ARG A 781 -2.82 -17.34 -11.09
N SER A 782 -1.55 -17.58 -10.77
CA SER A 782 -1.19 -18.80 -10.07
C SER A 782 -1.43 -18.70 -8.56
N PRO A 783 -1.79 -19.81 -7.89
CA PRO A 783 -1.88 -19.84 -6.43
C PRO A 783 -0.55 -19.43 -5.78
N ALA A 784 -0.63 -18.68 -4.69
CA ALA A 784 0.51 -18.22 -3.91
C ALA A 784 0.99 -19.29 -2.91
N ILE A 785 2.21 -19.11 -2.38
CA ILE A 785 2.82 -20.05 -1.42
C ILE A 785 1.94 -20.27 -0.20
N THR A 786 1.37 -19.20 0.36
CA THR A 786 0.44 -19.27 1.49
C THR A 786 -0.82 -20.07 1.18
N GLU A 787 -1.37 -19.92 -0.03
CA GLU A 787 -2.59 -20.61 -0.45
C GLU A 787 -2.35 -22.12 -0.60
N LEU A 788 -1.16 -22.50 -1.08
CA LEU A 788 -0.76 -23.89 -1.34
C LEU A 788 -0.25 -24.62 -0.10
N PHE A 789 0.58 -23.96 0.71
CA PHE A 789 1.45 -24.62 1.70
C PHE A 789 1.20 -24.21 3.16
N LEU A 790 0.16 -23.41 3.44
CA LEU A 790 -0.17 -23.06 4.83
C LEU A 790 -0.30 -24.33 5.68
N GLY A 791 0.53 -24.45 6.72
CA GLY A 791 0.45 -25.55 7.68
C GLY A 791 -0.90 -25.55 8.41
N SER A 792 -1.30 -26.69 8.96
CA SER A 792 -2.55 -26.81 9.71
C SER A 792 -2.49 -25.97 10.99
N ALA A 793 -3.19 -24.85 11.02
CA ALA A 793 -3.35 -23.98 12.18
C ALA A 793 -4.70 -24.25 12.87
N PRO A 794 -4.75 -24.37 14.21
CA PRO A 794 -6.03 -24.41 14.90
C PRO A 794 -6.75 -23.08 14.73
N VAL A 795 -8.06 -23.14 14.52
CA VAL A 795 -8.93 -21.97 14.45
C VAL A 795 -10.10 -22.15 15.40
N SER A 796 -10.59 -21.04 15.94
CA SER A 796 -11.81 -21.01 16.74
C SER A 796 -12.53 -19.70 16.48
N GLY A 797 -13.86 -19.69 16.64
CA GLY A 797 -14.65 -18.49 16.50
C GLY A 797 -16.10 -18.72 16.87
N SER A 798 -16.80 -17.64 17.22
CA SER A 798 -18.26 -17.65 17.35
C SER A 798 -18.87 -17.90 15.96
N ILE A 799 -19.66 -18.98 15.84
CA ILE A 799 -20.28 -19.35 14.57
C ILE A 799 -21.75 -18.91 14.62
N ASN A 800 -22.11 -17.95 13.79
CA ASN A 800 -23.52 -17.66 13.53
C ASN A 800 -24.09 -18.75 12.61
N ASP A 801 -24.63 -19.82 13.20
CA ASP A 801 -25.13 -20.98 12.45
C ASP A 801 -26.30 -20.58 11.55
N VAL A 802 -26.17 -20.87 10.25
CA VAL A 802 -27.19 -20.55 9.24
C VAL A 802 -28.47 -21.35 9.42
N CYS A 803 -28.42 -22.51 10.10
CA CYS A 803 -29.60 -23.32 10.38
C CYS A 803 -30.25 -23.01 11.73
N ASN A 804 -29.69 -22.10 12.53
CA ASN A 804 -30.30 -21.64 13.77
C ASN A 804 -31.73 -21.11 13.53
N ALA A 805 -32.62 -21.20 14.51
CA ALA A 805 -34.03 -20.82 14.40
C ALA A 805 -34.27 -19.39 13.87
N GLN A 806 -33.31 -18.48 14.07
CA GLN A 806 -33.38 -17.10 13.57
C GLN A 806 -32.88 -16.92 12.13
N ASN A 807 -32.18 -17.91 11.57
CA ASN A 807 -31.41 -17.77 10.31
C ASN A 807 -31.79 -18.80 9.23
N TYR A 808 -32.43 -19.92 9.60
CA TYR A 808 -32.65 -21.07 8.70
C TYR A 808 -33.50 -20.74 7.46
N ASN A 809 -34.31 -19.69 7.54
CA ASN A 809 -35.17 -19.17 6.48
C ASN A 809 -34.76 -17.75 6.04
N ARG A 810 -33.49 -17.38 6.23
CA ARG A 810 -32.90 -16.10 5.83
C ARG A 810 -31.67 -16.33 4.95
N GLY A 811 -31.13 -15.25 4.39
CA GLY A 811 -29.88 -15.25 3.64
C GLY A 811 -30.09 -15.28 2.14
N ALA A 812 -29.04 -15.71 1.45
CA ALA A 812 -28.89 -15.74 0.00
C ALA A 812 -30.02 -16.47 -0.74
N ASN A 813 -30.43 -17.64 -0.23
CA ASN A 813 -31.42 -18.48 -0.87
C ASN A 813 -32.37 -19.10 0.16
N PRO A 814 -33.28 -18.30 0.77
CA PRO A 814 -34.01 -18.66 1.99
C PRO A 814 -34.79 -19.98 1.91
N ALA A 815 -35.47 -20.24 0.79
CA ALA A 815 -36.26 -21.45 0.60
C ALA A 815 -35.39 -22.70 0.45
N VAL A 816 -34.25 -22.58 -0.24
CA VAL A 816 -33.27 -23.67 -0.39
C VAL A 816 -32.59 -23.96 0.95
N ARG A 817 -32.16 -22.91 1.66
CA ARG A 817 -31.60 -23.02 3.00
C ARG A 817 -32.55 -23.71 3.96
N GLU A 818 -33.82 -23.31 3.99
CA GLU A 818 -34.80 -23.91 4.89
C GLU A 818 -34.93 -25.43 4.63
N ALA A 819 -35.05 -25.83 3.36
CA ALA A 819 -35.16 -27.23 3.00
C ALA A 819 -33.91 -28.04 3.39
N ASN A 820 -32.72 -27.50 3.10
CA ASN A 820 -31.45 -28.16 3.37
C ASN A 820 -31.15 -28.24 4.88
N CYS A 821 -31.42 -27.17 5.63
CA CYS A 821 -31.30 -27.15 7.08
C CYS A 821 -32.25 -28.16 7.74
N ARG A 822 -33.51 -28.24 7.28
CA ARG A 822 -34.47 -29.25 7.75
C ARG A 822 -33.96 -30.67 7.52
N ALA A 823 -33.42 -30.96 6.34
CA ALA A 823 -32.86 -32.27 6.02
C ALA A 823 -31.63 -32.61 6.88
N ALA A 824 -30.70 -31.66 7.07
CA ALA A 824 -29.48 -31.89 7.84
C ALA A 824 -29.73 -32.03 9.34
N LEU A 825 -30.63 -31.23 9.91
CA LEU A 825 -31.00 -31.31 11.32
C LEU A 825 -31.77 -32.61 11.63
N ALA A 826 -32.68 -33.02 10.74
CA ALA A 826 -33.39 -34.29 10.89
C ALA A 826 -32.43 -35.49 10.89
N ALA A 827 -31.35 -35.44 10.10
CA ALA A 827 -30.33 -36.50 10.05
C ALA A 827 -29.59 -36.72 11.38
N VAL A 828 -29.59 -35.73 12.28
CA VAL A 828 -28.95 -35.80 13.61
C VAL A 828 -29.96 -35.79 14.77
N GLY A 829 -31.24 -35.99 14.47
CA GLY A 829 -32.32 -36.14 15.46
C GLY A 829 -32.98 -34.84 15.91
N VAL A 830 -32.90 -33.77 15.11
CA VAL A 830 -33.59 -32.49 15.36
C VAL A 830 -34.69 -32.30 14.29
N ASP A 831 -35.95 -32.50 14.70
CA ASP A 831 -37.08 -32.60 13.76
C ASP A 831 -37.56 -31.25 13.18
N ASP A 832 -37.36 -30.14 13.91
CA ASP A 832 -37.84 -28.82 13.53
C ASP A 832 -36.76 -27.74 13.63
N PRO A 833 -36.30 -27.15 12.50
CA PRO A 833 -35.35 -26.03 12.49
C PRO A 833 -35.82 -24.82 13.30
N ALA A 834 -37.14 -24.58 13.39
CA ALA A 834 -37.67 -23.46 14.17
C ALA A 834 -37.48 -23.64 15.69
N ALA A 835 -37.24 -24.87 16.15
CA ALA A 835 -36.92 -25.20 17.53
C ALA A 835 -35.42 -25.38 17.79
N PHE A 836 -34.57 -25.32 16.74
CA PHE A 836 -33.13 -25.46 16.89
C PHE A 836 -32.49 -24.15 17.36
N ALA A 837 -32.07 -24.13 18.61
CA ALA A 837 -31.27 -23.05 19.19
C ALA A 837 -29.80 -23.50 19.27
N SER A 838 -29.00 -23.12 18.28
CA SER A 838 -27.58 -23.49 18.26
C SER A 838 -26.83 -22.88 19.44
N THR A 839 -25.99 -23.67 20.10
CA THR A 839 -25.05 -23.14 21.12
C THR A 839 -23.71 -22.73 20.51
N THR A 840 -23.43 -23.12 19.26
CA THR A 840 -22.13 -22.89 18.58
C THR A 840 -21.77 -21.38 18.45
N GLY A 841 -22.77 -20.50 18.47
CA GLY A 841 -22.55 -19.05 18.51
C GLY A 841 -22.03 -18.53 19.86
N ALA A 842 -22.36 -19.20 20.96
CA ALA A 842 -21.91 -18.87 22.32
C ALA A 842 -20.74 -19.75 22.79
N VAL A 843 -20.65 -20.98 22.28
CA VAL A 843 -19.64 -21.98 22.59
C VAL A 843 -18.86 -22.27 21.31
N SER A 844 -17.75 -21.54 21.12
CA SER A 844 -16.92 -21.67 19.91
C SER A 844 -16.58 -23.12 19.57
N ALA A 845 -16.82 -23.52 18.34
CA ALA A 845 -16.26 -24.76 17.80
C ALA A 845 -14.80 -24.55 17.43
N PHE A 846 -14.00 -25.60 17.59
CA PHE A 846 -12.60 -25.62 17.18
C PHE A 846 -12.46 -26.34 15.85
N GLY A 847 -11.67 -25.80 14.94
CA GLY A 847 -11.37 -26.40 13.65
C GLY A 847 -9.91 -26.23 13.28
N THR A 848 -9.58 -26.58 12.04
CA THR A 848 -8.27 -26.32 11.45
C THR A 848 -8.39 -25.52 10.17
N ARG A 849 -7.36 -24.73 9.88
CA ARG A 849 -7.17 -24.03 8.61
C ARG A 849 -5.86 -24.49 7.98
N SER A 850 -5.89 -24.83 6.70
CA SER A 850 -4.69 -25.26 5.97
C SER A 850 -4.66 -24.72 4.54
N GLY A 851 -3.47 -24.81 3.93
CA GLY A 851 -3.27 -24.63 2.49
C GLY A 851 -3.88 -25.79 1.69
N ASN A 852 -3.94 -25.61 0.39
CA ASN A 852 -4.49 -26.57 -0.55
C ASN A 852 -3.60 -26.66 -1.80
N VAL A 853 -2.87 -27.77 -1.95
CA VAL A 853 -1.98 -27.99 -3.10
C VAL A 853 -2.73 -28.37 -4.39
N ASP A 854 -4.02 -28.63 -4.30
CA ASP A 854 -4.89 -28.97 -5.44
C ASP A 854 -5.56 -27.73 -6.06
N LEU A 855 -5.16 -26.52 -5.64
CA LEU A 855 -5.66 -25.27 -6.22
C LEU A 855 -5.30 -25.15 -7.70
N MET A 856 -6.27 -24.72 -8.48
CA MET A 856 -6.11 -24.37 -9.89
C MET A 856 -5.74 -22.90 -10.03
N ASN A 857 -5.20 -22.53 -11.20
CA ASN A 857 -5.04 -21.12 -11.56
C ASN A 857 -6.40 -20.41 -11.58
N GLU A 858 -6.45 -19.17 -11.10
CA GLU A 858 -7.59 -18.28 -11.37
C GLU A 858 -7.55 -17.89 -12.85
N THR A 859 -8.71 -17.77 -13.50
CA THR A 859 -8.84 -17.49 -14.93
C THR A 859 -9.64 -16.23 -15.15
N ALA A 860 -9.24 -15.37 -16.08
CA ALA A 860 -9.99 -14.17 -16.42
C ALA A 860 -10.02 -13.93 -17.93
N ASP A 861 -11.22 -13.66 -18.44
CA ASP A 861 -11.44 -13.16 -19.79
C ASP A 861 -11.75 -11.66 -19.73
N SER A 862 -11.12 -10.88 -20.59
CA SER A 862 -11.23 -9.43 -20.57
C SER A 862 -11.16 -8.82 -21.95
N TRP A 863 -11.79 -7.68 -22.13
CA TRP A 863 -11.66 -6.89 -23.35
C TRP A 863 -11.63 -5.40 -23.05
N SER A 864 -10.97 -4.63 -23.91
CA SER A 864 -10.97 -3.16 -23.86
C SER A 864 -11.23 -2.60 -25.25
N LEU A 865 -11.98 -1.49 -25.29
CA LEU A 865 -12.21 -0.69 -26.48
C LEU A 865 -12.02 0.78 -26.13
N GLY A 866 -11.19 1.48 -26.89
CA GLY A 866 -10.86 2.87 -26.59
C GLY A 866 -10.31 3.64 -27.78
N PHE A 867 -9.89 4.86 -27.49
CA PHE A 867 -9.26 5.73 -28.47
C PHE A 867 -8.20 6.63 -27.84
N VAL A 868 -7.30 7.08 -28.70
CA VAL A 868 -6.31 8.13 -28.42
C VAL A 868 -6.54 9.24 -29.44
N TYR A 869 -6.50 10.48 -28.98
CA TYR A 869 -6.74 11.65 -29.81
C TYR A 869 -5.67 12.71 -29.55
N GLN A 870 -4.88 12.99 -30.58
CA GLN A 870 -3.77 13.94 -30.57
C GLN A 870 -3.83 14.84 -31.82
N PRO A 871 -4.79 15.79 -31.86
CA PRO A 871 -5.04 16.59 -33.04
C PRO A 871 -3.87 17.51 -33.38
N THR A 872 -3.45 17.47 -34.65
CA THR A 872 -2.45 18.39 -35.19
C THR A 872 -2.90 19.86 -35.15
N ALA A 873 -4.22 20.09 -35.16
CA ALA A 873 -4.83 21.42 -35.01
C ALA A 873 -4.71 22.02 -33.60
N LEU A 874 -4.43 21.20 -32.58
CA LEU A 874 -4.25 21.65 -31.19
C LEU A 874 -2.97 21.01 -30.60
N PRO A 875 -1.78 21.49 -31.00
CA PRO A 875 -0.51 20.95 -30.54
C PRO A 875 -0.41 20.96 -29.01
N GLY A 876 0.13 19.88 -28.43
CA GLY A 876 0.26 19.74 -26.98
C GLY A 876 -0.98 19.20 -26.27
N PHE A 877 -2.12 19.06 -26.96
CA PHE A 877 -3.32 18.37 -26.44
C PHE A 877 -3.26 16.87 -26.71
N ARG A 878 -3.64 16.08 -25.71
CA ARG A 878 -3.69 14.62 -25.75
C ARG A 878 -4.89 14.16 -24.94
N LEU A 879 -5.65 13.22 -25.49
CA LEU A 879 -6.74 12.55 -24.79
C LEU A 879 -6.67 11.05 -25.07
N ALA A 880 -6.84 10.24 -24.04
CA ALA A 880 -7.04 8.80 -24.14
C ALA A 880 -8.23 8.40 -23.26
N MET A 881 -9.10 7.53 -23.77
CA MET A 881 -10.23 6.97 -23.04
C MET A 881 -10.45 5.53 -23.48
N ASP A 882 -10.65 4.64 -22.51
CA ASP A 882 -10.80 3.21 -22.73
C ASP A 882 -11.84 2.63 -21.79
N TRP A 883 -12.77 1.87 -22.36
CA TRP A 883 -13.71 1.02 -21.65
C TRP A 883 -13.12 -0.39 -21.54
N SER A 884 -13.09 -0.95 -20.35
CA SER A 884 -12.61 -2.30 -20.07
C SER A 884 -13.68 -3.13 -19.36
N GLU A 885 -13.75 -4.40 -19.70
CA GLU A 885 -14.54 -5.42 -18.99
C GLU A 885 -13.62 -6.60 -18.63
N ILE A 886 -13.77 -7.12 -17.42
CA ILE A 886 -12.99 -8.23 -16.87
C ILE A 886 -13.96 -9.17 -16.16
N SER A 887 -14.01 -10.43 -16.59
CA SER A 887 -14.74 -11.49 -15.92
C SER A 887 -13.74 -12.50 -15.36
N LEU A 888 -13.69 -12.61 -14.04
CA LEU A 888 -12.84 -13.51 -13.28
C LEU A 888 -13.66 -14.72 -12.84
N GLU A 889 -13.12 -15.90 -13.09
CA GLU A 889 -13.63 -17.18 -12.62
C GLU A 889 -12.59 -17.92 -11.81
N ASN A 890 -13.05 -18.90 -11.02
CA ASN A 890 -12.19 -19.74 -10.17
C ASN A 890 -11.33 -18.95 -9.18
N GLY A 891 -11.79 -17.75 -8.77
CA GLY A 891 -11.08 -16.92 -7.82
C GLY A 891 -10.89 -17.67 -6.49
N ILE A 892 -9.67 -17.65 -5.98
CA ILE A 892 -9.29 -18.38 -4.76
C ILE A 892 -9.78 -17.60 -3.55
N GLN A 893 -10.54 -18.26 -2.69
CA GLN A 893 -11.08 -17.70 -1.45
C GLN A 893 -10.66 -18.53 -0.25
N ASN A 894 -10.44 -17.86 0.87
CA ASN A 894 -10.30 -18.49 2.17
C ASN A 894 -11.66 -18.48 2.88
N LEU A 895 -12.38 -19.61 2.85
CA LEU A 895 -13.72 -19.68 3.40
C LEU A 895 -13.66 -20.03 4.89
N GLY A 896 -14.14 -19.11 5.74
CA GLY A 896 -14.43 -19.39 7.15
C GLY A 896 -15.66 -20.29 7.30
N ILE A 897 -15.85 -20.87 8.49
CA ILE A 897 -16.93 -21.84 8.74
C ILE A 897 -18.34 -21.29 8.48
N GLY A 898 -18.62 -20.01 8.79
CA GLY A 898 -19.91 -19.40 8.45
C GLY A 898 -20.17 -19.35 6.94
N ALA A 899 -19.13 -19.05 6.15
CA ALA A 899 -19.23 -19.05 4.69
C ALA A 899 -19.39 -20.49 4.15
N LEU A 900 -18.67 -21.47 4.71
CA LEU A 900 -18.83 -22.89 4.36
C LEU A 900 -20.26 -23.39 4.64
N LEU A 901 -20.83 -23.00 5.79
CA LEU A 901 -22.23 -23.31 6.11
C LEU A 901 -23.18 -22.70 5.08
N ALA A 902 -23.01 -21.43 4.72
CA ALA A 902 -23.80 -20.79 3.68
C ALA A 902 -23.64 -21.47 2.32
N ALA A 903 -22.41 -21.76 1.86
CA ALA A 903 -22.16 -22.44 0.59
C ALA A 903 -22.82 -23.82 0.53
N CYS A 904 -22.78 -24.56 1.64
CA CYS A 904 -23.41 -25.86 1.73
C CYS A 904 -24.94 -25.75 1.73
N TYR A 905 -25.51 -24.92 2.59
CA TYR A 905 -26.95 -24.90 2.84
C TYR A 905 -27.74 -24.02 1.86
N ASP A 906 -27.15 -23.00 1.25
CA ASP A 906 -27.81 -22.17 0.22
C ASP A 906 -27.78 -22.79 -1.18
N SER A 907 -26.96 -23.82 -1.39
CA SER A 907 -26.83 -24.47 -2.69
C SER A 907 -27.98 -25.45 -2.97
N ALA A 908 -28.49 -25.40 -4.19
CA ALA A 908 -29.43 -26.39 -4.71
C ALA A 908 -28.80 -27.78 -4.91
N ASN A 909 -27.46 -27.89 -4.88
CA ASN A 909 -26.71 -29.15 -5.03
C ASN A 909 -26.39 -29.82 -3.67
N PHE A 910 -26.93 -29.31 -2.56
CA PHE A 910 -26.83 -29.97 -1.26
C PHE A 910 -27.29 -31.44 -1.32
N PRO A 911 -26.60 -32.40 -0.67
CA PRO A 911 -25.41 -32.23 0.18
C PRO A 911 -24.07 -32.39 -0.56
N ASN A 912 -24.06 -32.37 -1.90
CA ASN A 912 -22.89 -32.71 -2.70
C ASN A 912 -21.92 -31.53 -2.94
N GLU A 913 -22.18 -30.37 -2.33
CA GLU A 913 -21.23 -29.26 -2.39
C GLU A 913 -19.94 -29.60 -1.63
N PRO A 914 -18.75 -29.28 -2.17
CA PRO A 914 -17.49 -29.49 -1.46
C PRO A 914 -17.45 -28.85 -0.07
N ALA A 915 -18.15 -27.72 0.11
CA ALA A 915 -18.26 -27.04 1.41
C ALA A 915 -18.91 -27.92 2.48
N CYS A 916 -19.86 -28.80 2.12
CA CYS A 916 -20.56 -29.67 3.07
C CYS A 916 -19.65 -30.74 3.70
N ALA A 917 -18.55 -31.12 3.05
CA ALA A 917 -17.61 -32.13 3.55
C ALA A 917 -16.60 -31.58 4.58
N ASN A 918 -16.67 -30.28 4.87
CA ASN A 918 -15.72 -29.58 5.73
C ASN A 918 -16.17 -29.46 7.19
N PHE A 919 -17.41 -29.83 7.51
CA PHE A 919 -17.92 -29.80 8.87
C PHE A 919 -18.94 -30.92 9.08
N GLU A 920 -19.23 -31.25 10.34
CA GLU A 920 -20.23 -32.24 10.72
C GLU A 920 -21.17 -31.64 11.77
N ARG A 921 -22.43 -32.09 11.78
CA ARG A 921 -23.40 -31.76 12.83
C ARG A 921 -23.44 -32.87 13.88
N LEU A 922 -23.51 -32.49 15.15
CA LEU A 922 -23.50 -33.42 16.28
C LEU A 922 -24.88 -34.06 16.48
N THR A 923 -24.93 -35.36 16.72
CA THR A 923 -26.09 -36.00 17.35
C THR A 923 -26.18 -35.61 18.83
N ALA A 924 -27.31 -35.88 19.48
CA ALA A 924 -27.47 -35.61 20.91
C ALA A 924 -26.40 -36.30 21.77
N GLU A 925 -26.06 -37.55 21.43
CA GLU A 925 -25.02 -38.34 22.11
C GLU A 925 -23.64 -37.71 21.93
N GLN A 926 -23.32 -37.25 20.72
CA GLN A 926 -22.03 -36.61 20.42
C GLN A 926 -21.93 -35.23 21.07
N ALA A 927 -23.01 -34.45 21.10
CA ALA A 927 -23.04 -33.15 21.75
C ALA A 927 -22.79 -33.26 23.26
N ALA A 928 -23.41 -34.24 23.92
CA ALA A 928 -23.18 -34.53 25.33
C ALA A 928 -21.75 -35.03 25.64
N ALA A 929 -21.06 -35.58 24.65
CA ALA A 929 -19.70 -36.11 24.79
C ALA A 929 -18.59 -35.08 24.51
N GLN A 930 -18.92 -33.87 24.02
CA GLN A 930 -17.92 -32.83 23.76
C GLN A 930 -17.34 -32.26 25.08
N PRO A 931 -16.02 -32.01 25.15
CA PRO A 931 -15.42 -31.35 26.31
C PRO A 931 -15.78 -29.86 26.34
N GLY A 932 -15.94 -29.29 27.54
CA GLY A 932 -16.22 -27.87 27.75
C GLY A 932 -17.69 -27.55 28.04
N PRO A 933 -18.16 -26.33 27.72
CA PRO A 933 -19.57 -25.94 27.92
C PRO A 933 -20.53 -26.85 27.16
N ALA A 934 -21.72 -27.07 27.74
CA ALA A 934 -22.74 -27.95 27.16
C ALA A 934 -23.14 -27.52 25.75
N ARG A 935 -23.19 -28.49 24.82
CA ARG A 935 -23.66 -28.32 23.44
C ARG A 935 -24.98 -29.04 23.19
N THR A 936 -25.71 -28.67 22.15
CA THR A 936 -26.97 -29.30 21.76
C THR A 936 -26.84 -30.15 20.49
N ALA A 937 -27.80 -31.06 20.26
CA ALA A 937 -27.91 -31.79 18.99
C ALA A 937 -28.11 -30.80 17.84
N GLY A 938 -27.44 -31.03 16.70
CA GLY A 938 -27.42 -30.13 15.57
C GLY A 938 -26.25 -29.15 15.56
N ASP A 939 -25.56 -28.92 16.69
CA ASP A 939 -24.39 -28.04 16.72
C ASP A 939 -23.24 -28.53 15.84
N ILE A 940 -22.36 -27.61 15.46
CA ILE A 940 -21.17 -27.94 14.66
C ILE A 940 -20.15 -28.67 15.55
N ALA A 941 -19.66 -29.79 15.04
CA ALA A 941 -18.63 -30.58 15.69
C ALA A 941 -17.29 -29.84 15.73
N ASN A 942 -16.50 -30.11 16.78
CA ASN A 942 -15.08 -29.80 16.75
C ASN A 942 -14.38 -30.62 15.65
N GLY A 943 -13.34 -30.06 15.02
CA GLY A 943 -12.60 -30.69 13.92
C GLY A 943 -13.05 -30.29 12.52
N TYR A 944 -13.89 -29.25 12.37
CA TYR A 944 -14.19 -28.69 11.06
C TYR A 944 -12.93 -28.18 10.37
N ARG A 945 -12.93 -28.17 9.03
CA ARG A 945 -11.80 -27.77 8.20
C ARG A 945 -12.15 -26.51 7.41
N THR A 946 -11.19 -25.61 7.28
CA THR A 946 -11.28 -24.39 6.48
C THR A 946 -10.00 -24.24 5.66
N GLY A 947 -10.03 -23.37 4.67
CA GLY A 947 -8.87 -23.13 3.83
C GLY A 947 -9.24 -22.55 2.48
N PHE A 948 -8.30 -22.71 1.55
CA PHE A 948 -8.36 -22.09 0.23
C PHE A 948 -9.08 -22.99 -0.79
N VAL A 949 -10.02 -22.39 -1.54
CA VAL A 949 -10.78 -23.06 -2.61
C VAL A 949 -11.01 -22.14 -3.81
N ASN A 950 -11.01 -22.69 -5.03
CA ASN A 950 -11.41 -22.00 -6.26
C ASN A 950 -12.94 -21.96 -6.34
N THR A 951 -13.57 -20.83 -6.04
CA THR A 951 -15.04 -20.80 -5.92
C THR A 951 -15.68 -19.46 -6.25
N SER A 952 -14.92 -18.36 -6.19
CA SER A 952 -15.48 -17.01 -6.43
C SER A 952 -15.47 -16.61 -7.90
N THR A 953 -16.42 -15.77 -8.28
CA THR A 953 -16.42 -15.03 -9.54
C THR A 953 -16.45 -13.53 -9.27
N LEU A 954 -15.91 -12.76 -10.21
CA LEU A 954 -15.94 -11.31 -10.14
C LEU A 954 -16.06 -10.71 -11.55
N ASP A 955 -17.10 -9.93 -11.80
CA ASP A 955 -17.29 -9.18 -13.04
C ASP A 955 -17.06 -7.68 -12.80
N PHE A 956 -16.14 -7.08 -13.54
CA PHE A 956 -15.86 -5.66 -13.54
C PHE A 956 -16.09 -5.06 -14.93
N SER A 957 -16.73 -3.89 -15.00
CA SER A 957 -16.69 -3.06 -16.21
C SER A 957 -16.60 -1.58 -15.87
N GLY A 958 -15.83 -0.83 -16.65
CA GLY A 958 -15.62 0.59 -16.39
C GLY A 958 -14.74 1.29 -17.43
N LEU A 959 -14.59 2.59 -17.27
CA LEU A 959 -13.76 3.45 -18.11
C LEU A 959 -12.60 4.03 -17.32
N ILE A 960 -11.42 4.07 -17.95
CA ILE A 960 -10.32 4.94 -17.54
C ILE A 960 -9.99 5.93 -18.64
N GLY A 961 -9.56 7.12 -18.26
CA GLY A 961 -9.15 8.13 -19.22
C GLY A 961 -8.18 9.14 -18.67
N ALA A 962 -7.39 9.70 -19.57
CA ALA A 962 -6.47 10.79 -19.26
C ALA A 962 -6.51 11.85 -20.37
N ALA A 963 -6.54 13.11 -19.98
CA ALA A 963 -6.38 14.24 -20.87
C ALA A 963 -5.25 15.13 -20.36
N GLU A 964 -4.45 15.68 -21.28
CA GLU A 964 -3.38 16.61 -20.96
C GLU A 964 -3.31 17.68 -22.04
N TYR A 965 -3.15 18.92 -21.64
CA TYR A 965 -2.88 20.04 -22.52
C TYR A 965 -1.70 20.85 -21.98
N ARG A 966 -0.62 20.93 -22.77
CA ARG A 966 0.48 21.86 -22.52
C ARG A 966 0.48 22.95 -23.58
N PHE A 967 0.54 24.21 -23.16
CA PHE A 967 0.58 25.37 -24.04
C PHE A 967 1.27 26.55 -23.36
N ASP A 968 1.77 27.49 -24.16
CA ASP A 968 2.40 28.70 -23.64
C ASP A 968 1.34 29.72 -23.21
N LEU A 969 1.52 30.30 -22.03
CA LEU A 969 0.66 31.35 -21.48
C LEU A 969 1.52 32.55 -21.04
N GLY A 970 1.56 33.57 -21.90
CA GLY A 970 2.41 34.74 -21.70
C GLY A 970 3.89 34.38 -21.82
N ALA A 971 4.66 34.63 -20.75
CA ALA A 971 6.08 34.28 -20.67
C ALA A 971 6.36 32.98 -19.91
N GLY A 972 5.34 32.13 -19.73
CA GLY A 972 5.45 30.86 -19.01
C GLY A 972 4.72 29.74 -19.73
N SER A 973 4.86 28.52 -19.22
CA SER A 973 4.20 27.33 -19.74
C SER A 973 3.07 26.90 -18.80
N MET A 974 1.91 26.61 -19.35
CA MET A 974 0.75 26.10 -18.62
C MET A 974 0.51 24.64 -18.98
N ARG A 975 0.20 23.85 -17.95
CA ARG A 975 -0.22 22.45 -18.06
C ARG A 975 -1.58 22.31 -17.42
N VAL A 976 -2.53 21.72 -18.13
CA VAL A 976 -3.82 21.30 -17.58
C VAL A 976 -3.95 19.81 -17.83
N GLY A 977 -4.22 19.03 -16.79
CA GLY A 977 -4.36 17.59 -16.89
C GLY A 977 -5.60 17.08 -16.16
N SER A 978 -6.17 15.98 -16.63
CA SER A 978 -7.21 15.25 -15.94
C SER A 978 -6.97 13.75 -16.08
N LYS A 979 -7.05 12.99 -14.99
CA LYS A 979 -7.22 11.53 -14.99
C LYS A 979 -8.63 11.23 -14.46
N LEU A 980 -9.32 10.24 -15.02
CA LEU A 980 -10.70 9.86 -14.68
C LEU A 980 -10.82 8.34 -14.61
N SER A 981 -11.59 7.84 -13.65
CA SER A 981 -12.12 6.48 -13.65
C SER A 981 -13.63 6.52 -13.43
N TYR A 982 -14.36 5.69 -14.19
CA TYR A 982 -15.78 5.43 -14.02
C TYR A 982 -16.00 3.92 -13.89
N THR A 983 -16.70 3.47 -12.85
CA THR A 983 -17.04 2.06 -12.66
C THR A 983 -18.52 1.86 -12.95
N HIS A 984 -18.83 0.99 -13.90
CA HIS A 984 -20.22 0.70 -14.30
C HIS A 984 -20.79 -0.55 -13.62
N ARG A 985 -19.97 -1.59 -13.47
CA ARG A 985 -20.35 -2.86 -12.81
C ARG A 985 -19.19 -3.36 -11.97
N TYR A 986 -19.48 -3.83 -10.76
CA TYR A 986 -18.53 -4.52 -9.89
C TYR A 986 -19.29 -5.61 -9.14
N GLU A 987 -19.47 -6.75 -9.77
CA GLU A 987 -20.29 -7.83 -9.25
C GLU A 987 -19.41 -8.95 -8.71
N PHE A 988 -19.59 -9.29 -7.43
CA PHE A 988 -18.81 -10.33 -6.76
C PHE A 988 -19.71 -11.45 -6.26
N VAL A 989 -19.32 -12.70 -6.55
CA VAL A 989 -19.93 -13.91 -5.98
C VAL A 989 -18.85 -14.62 -5.20
N SER A 990 -19.00 -14.71 -3.88
CA SER A 990 -17.98 -15.32 -3.03
C SER A 990 -17.88 -16.83 -3.20
N GLN A 991 -18.99 -17.50 -3.54
CA GLN A 991 -19.12 -18.95 -3.70
C GLN A 991 -20.46 -19.33 -4.36
N PRO A 992 -20.63 -20.53 -4.93
CA PRO A 992 -21.90 -21.02 -5.49
C PRO A 992 -23.05 -20.92 -4.49
N GLY A 993 -24.24 -20.56 -4.98
CA GLY A 993 -25.46 -20.43 -4.18
C GLY A 993 -25.63 -19.09 -3.47
N VAL A 994 -24.60 -18.24 -3.43
CA VAL A 994 -24.70 -16.86 -2.93
C VAL A 994 -25.06 -15.92 -4.10
N PRO A 995 -26.10 -15.06 -3.97
CA PRO A 995 -26.41 -14.04 -4.94
C PRO A 995 -25.22 -13.13 -5.17
N ALA A 996 -25.09 -12.72 -6.42
CA ALA A 996 -24.09 -11.76 -6.79
C ALA A 996 -24.36 -10.40 -6.15
N GLN A 997 -23.30 -9.78 -5.64
CA GLN A 997 -23.36 -8.46 -5.02
C GLN A 997 -22.72 -7.44 -5.96
N ASP A 998 -23.52 -6.52 -6.49
CA ASP A 998 -23.00 -5.35 -7.20
C ASP A 998 -22.56 -4.30 -6.18
N ASN A 999 -21.28 -3.93 -6.21
CA ASN A 999 -20.65 -3.06 -5.22
C ASN A 999 -20.46 -1.63 -5.73
N VAL A 1000 -20.90 -1.28 -6.94
CA VAL A 1000 -20.76 0.08 -7.47
C VAL A 1000 -21.46 1.10 -6.57
N GLY A 1001 -20.78 2.19 -6.27
CA GLY A 1001 -21.28 3.22 -5.37
C GLY A 1001 -21.12 2.89 -3.89
N SER A 1002 -20.42 1.80 -3.54
CA SER A 1002 -19.99 1.54 -2.17
C SER A 1002 -18.64 2.18 -1.85
N VAL A 1003 -18.30 2.31 -0.57
CA VAL A 1003 -16.95 2.68 -0.13
C VAL A 1003 -15.92 1.71 -0.73
N GLY A 1004 -14.90 2.25 -1.39
CA GLY A 1004 -13.85 1.47 -2.07
C GLY A 1004 -14.13 1.23 -3.55
N VAL A 1005 -15.41 1.24 -3.97
CA VAL A 1005 -15.83 1.11 -5.38
C VAL A 1005 -16.75 2.29 -5.77
N PRO A 1006 -16.26 3.55 -5.67
CA PRO A 1006 -17.03 4.71 -6.11
C PRO A 1006 -17.30 4.64 -7.62
N GLU A 1007 -18.47 5.14 -8.01
CA GLU A 1007 -18.87 5.20 -9.42
C GLU A 1007 -17.91 6.08 -10.22
N TYR A 1008 -17.50 7.25 -9.68
CA TYR A 1008 -16.55 8.14 -10.34
C TYR A 1008 -15.41 8.57 -9.43
N ARG A 1009 -14.21 8.67 -10.01
CA ARG A 1009 -13.07 9.39 -9.43
C ARG A 1009 -12.36 10.21 -10.47
N ALA A 1010 -11.96 11.42 -10.11
CA ALA A 1010 -11.20 12.31 -10.98
C ALA A 1010 -10.00 12.92 -10.25
N ASN A 1011 -8.91 13.10 -10.98
CA ASN A 1011 -7.76 13.89 -10.58
C ASN A 1011 -7.56 14.98 -11.61
N LEU A 1012 -7.82 16.22 -11.24
CA LEU A 1012 -7.64 17.41 -12.07
C LEU A 1012 -6.37 18.12 -11.61
N SER A 1013 -5.51 18.51 -12.54
CA SER A 1013 -4.26 19.18 -12.23
C SER A 1013 -4.03 20.39 -13.12
N THR A 1014 -3.45 21.43 -12.55
CA THR A 1014 -3.06 22.65 -13.27
C THR A 1014 -1.69 23.09 -12.77
N GLY A 1015 -0.74 23.19 -13.69
CA GLY A 1015 0.62 23.66 -13.42
C GLY A 1015 0.92 24.92 -14.23
N TYR A 1016 1.69 25.85 -13.65
CA TYR A 1016 2.21 27.02 -14.32
C TYR A 1016 3.68 27.23 -13.95
N THR A 1017 4.55 27.30 -14.95
CA THR A 1017 5.98 27.56 -14.77
C THR A 1017 6.35 28.85 -15.49
N ARG A 1018 7.06 29.75 -14.82
CA ARG A 1018 7.56 31.00 -15.41
C ARG A 1018 8.94 31.34 -14.83
N GLY A 1019 9.98 31.18 -15.66
CA GLY A 1019 11.36 31.31 -15.21
C GLY A 1019 11.61 30.40 -14.02
N ASP A 1020 12.09 30.97 -12.92
CA ASP A 1020 12.41 30.23 -11.69
C ASP A 1020 11.19 29.82 -10.85
N LEU A 1021 9.99 30.33 -11.15
CA LEU A 1021 8.77 30.07 -10.38
C LEU A 1021 7.97 28.89 -10.95
N GLU A 1022 7.52 28.02 -10.06
CA GLU A 1022 6.66 26.88 -10.36
C GLU A 1022 5.43 26.89 -9.44
N LEU A 1023 4.24 26.76 -10.01
CA LEU A 1023 2.96 26.66 -9.29
C LEU A 1023 2.24 25.41 -9.74
N ASP A 1024 1.68 24.64 -8.81
CA ASP A 1024 0.86 23.47 -9.13
C ASP A 1024 -0.37 23.41 -8.20
N LEU A 1025 -1.52 23.05 -8.77
CA LEU A 1025 -2.77 22.81 -8.07
C LEU A 1025 -3.34 21.48 -8.55
N GLN A 1026 -3.67 20.61 -7.60
CA GLN A 1026 -4.32 19.33 -7.83
C GLN A 1026 -5.67 19.30 -7.09
N ALA A 1027 -6.72 18.86 -7.77
CA ALA A 1027 -8.03 18.60 -7.18
C ALA A 1027 -8.39 17.13 -7.41
N LEU A 1028 -8.62 16.41 -6.31
CA LEU A 1028 -9.01 15.01 -6.29
C LEU A 1028 -10.48 14.94 -5.88
N TRP A 1029 -11.29 14.30 -6.70
CA TRP A 1029 -12.72 14.13 -6.48
C TRP A 1029 -13.10 12.66 -6.49
N THR A 1030 -13.95 12.28 -5.55
CA THR A 1030 -14.63 10.99 -5.47
C THR A 1030 -16.13 11.25 -5.36
N SER A 1031 -16.94 10.55 -6.17
CA SER A 1031 -18.40 10.66 -6.13
C SER A 1031 -18.97 10.21 -4.79
N SER A 1032 -20.24 10.56 -4.52
CA SER A 1032 -20.96 10.02 -3.38
C SER A 1032 -20.98 8.49 -3.38
N VAL A 1033 -20.93 7.90 -2.19
CA VAL A 1033 -21.02 6.46 -1.96
C VAL A 1033 -21.88 6.16 -0.75
N VAL A 1034 -22.25 4.90 -0.57
CA VAL A 1034 -22.80 4.37 0.67
C VAL A 1034 -21.85 3.36 1.30
N ARG A 1035 -22.00 3.08 2.59
CA ARG A 1035 -21.20 2.07 3.28
C ARG A 1035 -21.74 0.65 3.09
N ASP A 1036 -23.04 0.52 3.07
CA ASP A 1036 -23.75 -0.74 2.85
C ASP A 1036 -24.85 -0.47 1.81
N LEU A 1037 -24.72 -1.11 0.65
CA LEU A 1037 -25.67 -1.00 -0.46
C LEU A 1037 -26.99 -1.73 -0.19
N ASN A 1038 -26.99 -2.69 0.74
CA ASN A 1038 -28.18 -3.45 1.11
C ASN A 1038 -28.90 -2.84 2.31
N ALA A 1039 -28.27 -1.92 3.05
CA ALA A 1039 -28.89 -1.25 4.18
C ALA A 1039 -29.92 -0.21 3.72
N THR A 1040 -31.15 -0.39 4.18
CA THR A 1040 -32.23 0.58 4.04
C THR A 1040 -32.20 1.63 5.16
N GLU A 1041 -33.04 2.66 5.10
CA GLU A 1041 -33.23 3.60 6.22
C GLU A 1041 -33.78 2.90 7.48
N GLU A 1042 -34.40 1.74 7.31
CA GLU A 1042 -34.85 0.87 8.40
C GLU A 1042 -33.70 0.06 9.01
N ASP A 1043 -32.61 -0.19 8.29
CA ASP A 1043 -31.46 -0.93 8.83
C ASP A 1043 -30.47 0.00 9.54
N LEU A 1044 -30.17 1.12 8.90
CA LEU A 1044 -29.14 2.06 9.33
C LEU A 1044 -29.54 3.51 8.98
N PRO A 1045 -29.35 4.49 9.89
CA PRO A 1045 -29.66 5.87 9.60
C PRO A 1045 -28.91 6.37 8.37
N ARG A 1046 -29.59 7.11 7.50
CA ARG A 1046 -29.00 7.63 6.26
C ARG A 1046 -27.69 8.38 6.48
N GLU A 1047 -27.59 9.17 7.54
CA GLU A 1047 -26.38 9.91 7.92
C GLU A 1047 -25.18 9.03 8.26
N ALA A 1048 -25.42 7.77 8.66
CA ALA A 1048 -24.40 6.78 8.96
C ALA A 1048 -24.01 5.91 7.76
N ASN A 1049 -24.89 5.83 6.74
CA ASN A 1049 -24.65 5.06 5.53
C ASN A 1049 -24.12 5.92 4.38
N HIS A 1050 -24.69 7.10 4.15
CA HIS A 1050 -24.45 7.92 2.95
C HIS A 1050 -23.27 8.89 3.13
N ILE A 1051 -22.29 8.80 2.24
CA ILE A 1051 -21.15 9.71 2.13
C ILE A 1051 -21.32 10.54 0.85
N GLY A 1052 -21.49 11.85 0.99
CA GLY A 1052 -21.57 12.75 -0.16
C GLY A 1052 -20.23 12.93 -0.89
N ASP A 1053 -20.26 13.70 -1.99
CA ASP A 1053 -19.07 14.02 -2.77
C ASP A 1053 -17.90 14.52 -1.91
N TYR A 1054 -16.70 14.04 -2.26
CA TYR A 1054 -15.49 14.36 -1.52
C TYR A 1054 -14.45 15.01 -2.44
N TRP A 1055 -14.11 16.26 -2.14
CA TRP A 1055 -13.10 17.04 -2.85
C TRP A 1055 -11.90 17.30 -1.94
N ARG A 1056 -10.70 16.98 -2.42
CA ARG A 1056 -9.43 17.29 -1.76
C ARG A 1056 -8.56 18.10 -2.71
N PHE A 1057 -8.04 19.23 -2.22
CA PHE A 1057 -7.18 20.11 -3.01
C PHE A 1057 -5.77 20.10 -2.43
N ASN A 1058 -4.77 19.99 -3.29
CA ASN A 1058 -3.38 20.08 -2.92
C ASN A 1058 -2.70 21.18 -3.77
N ALA A 1059 -1.80 21.94 -3.18
CA ALA A 1059 -1.12 23.02 -3.89
C ALA A 1059 0.39 23.00 -3.63
N THR A 1060 1.18 23.39 -4.61
CA THR A 1060 2.64 23.48 -4.51
C THR A 1060 3.12 24.81 -5.07
N VAL A 1061 4.07 25.43 -4.38
CA VAL A 1061 4.87 26.55 -4.87
C VAL A 1061 6.34 26.14 -4.83
N GLY A 1062 7.02 26.21 -5.97
CA GLY A 1062 8.45 25.97 -6.13
C GLY A 1062 9.18 27.21 -6.64
N TYR A 1063 10.41 27.42 -6.19
CA TYR A 1063 11.27 28.50 -6.66
C TYR A 1063 12.72 28.02 -6.83
N TRP A 1064 13.31 28.29 -7.99
CA TRP A 1064 14.72 28.03 -8.28
C TRP A 1064 15.60 29.22 -7.90
N PHE A 1065 16.61 28.96 -7.08
CA PHE A 1065 17.68 29.90 -6.73
C PHE A 1065 18.88 29.63 -7.64
N GLY A 1066 18.91 30.30 -8.80
CA GLY A 1066 19.84 29.98 -9.88
C GLY A 1066 19.52 28.61 -10.49
N SER A 1067 20.53 27.96 -11.09
CA SER A 1067 20.36 26.69 -11.80
C SER A 1067 20.43 25.44 -10.91
N HIS A 1068 20.80 25.57 -9.64
CA HIS A 1068 21.22 24.43 -8.83
C HIS A 1068 20.33 24.14 -7.62
N VAL A 1069 19.63 25.12 -7.05
CA VAL A 1069 18.88 24.93 -5.80
C VAL A 1069 17.41 25.24 -6.01
N LYS A 1070 16.52 24.34 -5.60
CA LYS A 1070 15.05 24.53 -5.61
C LYS A 1070 14.53 24.48 -4.18
N ALA A 1071 13.75 25.47 -3.79
CA ALA A 1071 12.90 25.37 -2.60
C ALA A 1071 11.45 25.16 -3.01
N GLN A 1072 10.74 24.32 -2.27
CA GLN A 1072 9.37 23.95 -2.57
C GLN A 1072 8.54 23.83 -1.30
N LEU A 1073 7.36 24.45 -1.30
CA LEU A 1073 6.34 24.28 -0.28
C LEU A 1073 5.12 23.62 -0.94
N ALA A 1074 4.79 22.41 -0.51
CA ALA A 1074 3.54 21.74 -0.87
C ALA A 1074 2.60 21.72 0.34
N VAL A 1075 1.30 21.90 0.09
CA VAL A 1075 0.24 21.80 1.08
C VAL A 1075 -0.75 20.75 0.59
N ASN A 1076 -0.81 19.64 1.31
CA ASN A 1076 -1.81 18.61 1.10
C ASN A 1076 -3.08 18.97 1.87
N ASN A 1077 -4.24 18.70 1.27
CA ASN A 1077 -5.54 19.05 1.82
C ASN A 1077 -5.63 20.53 2.23
N LEU A 1078 -5.37 21.42 1.25
CA LEU A 1078 -5.29 22.87 1.39
C LEU A 1078 -6.47 23.49 2.14
N PHE A 1079 -7.68 22.92 2.00
CA PHE A 1079 -8.89 23.42 2.66
C PHE A 1079 -9.26 22.67 3.93
N ASP A 1080 -8.42 21.75 4.42
CA ASP A 1080 -8.64 20.95 5.63
C ASP A 1080 -10.01 20.23 5.62
N ARG A 1081 -10.32 19.60 4.47
CA ARG A 1081 -11.53 18.79 4.31
C ARG A 1081 -11.47 17.62 5.29
N LYS A 1082 -12.39 17.59 6.26
CA LYS A 1082 -12.51 16.53 7.26
C LYS A 1082 -13.09 15.24 6.67
N VAL A 1083 -12.83 14.13 7.33
CA VAL A 1083 -13.48 12.84 7.04
C VAL A 1083 -15.00 13.00 7.17
N PRO A 1084 -15.80 12.56 6.19
CA PRO A 1084 -17.27 12.58 6.30
C PRO A 1084 -17.76 11.77 7.49
N TYR A 1085 -18.87 12.18 8.13
CA TYR A 1085 -19.38 11.53 9.34
C TYR A 1085 -19.60 10.01 9.18
N ALA A 1086 -20.34 9.59 8.15
CA ALA A 1086 -20.53 8.17 7.82
C ALA A 1086 -19.20 7.41 7.64
N ALA A 1087 -18.20 8.04 7.02
CA ALA A 1087 -16.86 7.43 6.87
C ALA A 1087 -16.11 7.30 8.21
N GLN A 1088 -16.38 8.17 9.19
CA GLN A 1088 -15.84 8.04 10.55
C GLN A 1088 -16.51 6.87 11.29
N VAL A 1089 -17.84 6.74 11.16
CA VAL A 1089 -18.62 5.61 11.71
C VAL A 1089 -18.15 4.27 11.12
N GLY A 1090 -17.98 4.23 9.80
CA GLY A 1090 -17.48 3.06 9.08
C GLY A 1090 -15.99 2.83 9.10
N ARG A 1091 -15.23 3.73 9.71
CA ARG A 1091 -13.76 3.69 9.78
C ARG A 1091 -13.10 3.57 8.39
N SER A 1092 -13.69 4.21 7.38
CA SER A 1092 -13.27 4.17 5.98
C SER A 1092 -12.06 5.09 5.71
N PHE A 1093 -11.05 5.05 6.59
CA PHE A 1093 -9.92 5.98 6.64
C PHE A 1093 -8.92 5.81 5.50
N GLY A 1094 -8.87 4.64 4.86
CA GLY A 1094 -8.07 4.43 3.64
C GLY A 1094 -8.67 5.10 2.39
N ALA A 1095 -9.98 5.39 2.40
CA ALA A 1095 -10.68 5.98 1.25
C ALA A 1095 -10.78 7.52 1.32
N TYR A 1096 -10.69 8.10 2.53
CA TYR A 1096 -10.82 9.53 2.78
C TYR A 1096 -9.72 10.01 3.71
N ASP A 1097 -9.15 11.18 3.44
CA ASP A 1097 -8.01 11.71 4.20
C ASP A 1097 -8.36 11.97 5.68
N PRO A 1098 -7.81 11.16 6.62
CA PRO A 1098 -8.03 11.36 8.04
C PRO A 1098 -6.95 12.20 8.71
N ILE A 1099 -5.86 12.52 8.00
CA ILE A 1099 -4.71 13.26 8.53
C ILE A 1099 -5.03 14.75 8.58
N GLY A 1100 -5.61 15.28 7.49
CA GLY A 1100 -5.96 16.69 7.36
C GLY A 1100 -4.85 17.51 6.69
N ARG A 1101 -4.91 18.84 6.86
CA ARG A 1101 -3.99 19.75 6.20
C ARG A 1101 -2.54 19.50 6.64
N THR A 1102 -1.67 19.24 5.66
CA THR A 1102 -0.26 18.89 5.91
C THR A 1102 0.65 19.76 5.06
N TYR A 1103 1.66 20.38 5.68
CA TYR A 1103 2.68 21.20 5.02
C TYR A 1103 3.93 20.37 4.79
N LEU A 1104 4.48 20.44 3.58
CA LEU A 1104 5.73 19.80 3.18
C LEU A 1104 6.69 20.87 2.67
N LEU A 1105 7.81 21.07 3.37
CA LEU A 1105 8.89 21.94 2.93
C LEU A 1105 10.03 21.08 2.40
N ARG A 1106 10.46 21.32 1.16
CA ARG A 1106 11.56 20.62 0.52
C ARG A 1106 12.60 21.58 -0.03
N LEU A 1107 13.87 21.22 0.16
CA LEU A 1107 15.02 21.84 -0.47
C LEU A 1107 15.73 20.77 -1.30
N SER A 1108 15.97 21.07 -2.58
CA SER A 1108 16.69 20.19 -3.50
C SER A 1108 17.88 20.93 -4.10
N ALA A 1109 18.99 20.23 -4.26
CA ALA A 1109 20.18 20.72 -4.94
C ALA A 1109 20.57 19.75 -6.06
N SER A 1110 20.89 20.28 -7.23
CA SER A 1110 21.32 19.53 -8.43
C SER A 1110 22.67 20.11 -8.91
N PHE A 1111 23.63 19.25 -9.20
CA PHE A 1111 25.01 19.61 -9.57
C PHE A 1111 25.53 18.79 -10.74
#